data_AF-A0A944ZD59-F1
#
_entry.id   AF-A0A944ZD59-F1
#
_cell.length_a   1.000
_cell.length_b   1.000
_cell.length_c   1.000
_cell.angle_alpha   90.00
_cell.angle_beta   90.00
_cell.angle_gamma   90.00
#
_symmetry.space_group_name_H-M   'P 1'
#
loop_
_entity.id
_entity.type
_entity.pdbx_description
1 polymer ?
#
loop_
_entity_poly.entity_id
_entity_poly.type
_entity_poly.pdbx_seq_one_letter_code
_entity_poly.pdbx_strand_id
1 'polypeptide(L)'
;MFNNDERYWDIHKLNKWFAISSILFLISMAWTFIDDNDDEFKVYQREFRKMEIEISKKNLEMELESVSEKRVSFEKELTNAQSTLDAQKEKLSELESSLITLEGRYYNENMIYQGQKAEVDGLKYLVEAENAHHDDGEQHGPSHKDDYAAALDLLHKYKLIKEASEIEITDTENAVKELKANVKLKLDELNIVLKNVNIVDNKLFKIDRERMTFANKVGDIVRDLPVIDFLDPYYKVNQVVVRDVKYDVNFAVVPKVDRCTSCHLGLENPDFADAPQPFTTHPNLDLYITSASPHPTDSFGCTSCHAGRGRGTSFVSTTHTPSDEEEKERWKDDYDWEVMHHWLQPMLPTQYTEASCFKCHNNNLDLKGADKLNLGLSLIDKSGCNGCHLVQDFPQLNKVGPNLTKLDEKVSREWVAKWIQNPKEFRHNTKMPSYFGQENQSSPKMKAWNNAEIFAISSYLVDGEKGSISSSDHRFMGDSENGQHLFESIGCMGCHVVEPDPVETETTLKDQTKRHGPNLVGVGSKTSAEWVYNWIKDPLSYNPKSRMPNLRVSDEDAKDLTAYIMSSRNEDFENSPDVKLNENDLDAIAFTHLSKQMPESFANKKLTEMNLDEKLNYVAKKSITHYGCFGCHNIDGFEKSKPIGTDLTEEGSKPTNKLDFGLLHTIDHTNHAWFEAKLANPRIYDRGKVSPPLDKLKMPNFNFNETEIEAITTAILGFNANKVEERIKAHNNVNEMAQEGARLVKQYNCQGCHLIDDFGGQLVEQIGAAEYAPPNLNTEGAKANPDWLLSFLNNPSIIRPNLEVRMPSFHQITDSEWNSIIKYFQHLDNEKIAYRDDLALNQHSTEFKGGEMLHELGACDNCHFYGTTFPKQDASTWAPNLALTKERLNPDWVKEWLRDPQTIMPGTKMPAPYLPSSDLLTVDGAENDWGKELVKMDGDTEAMLDGLRDYVWSIKGKTNIDKTIKDYFEENGYKFGEDEEDEEEDWGDDDW
;
A
#
# COMPACT_ATOMS: atom_id res chain seq x y z
N MET A 1 72.74 11.02 -67.27
CA MET A 1 72.05 11.64 -66.12
C MET A 1 70.65 11.06 -66.11
N PHE A 2 70.45 9.96 -65.41
CA PHE A 2 69.22 9.17 -65.50
C PHE A 2 68.10 9.84 -64.70
N ASN A 3 67.09 10.32 -65.42
CA ASN A 3 65.71 10.36 -64.96
C ASN A 3 65.30 8.92 -64.60
N ASN A 4 65.00 8.68 -63.33
CA ASN A 4 64.17 7.57 -62.90
C ASN A 4 63.47 8.01 -61.61
N ASP A 5 62.27 8.54 -61.78
CA ASP A 5 61.16 8.30 -60.87
C ASP A 5 59.90 8.71 -61.65
N GLU A 6 59.36 7.75 -62.39
CA GLU A 6 58.01 7.78 -62.94
C GLU A 6 57.01 7.87 -61.76
N ARG A 7 56.81 9.07 -61.21
CA ARG A 7 55.67 9.30 -60.34
C ARG A 7 54.54 9.76 -61.24
N TYR A 8 53.60 8.86 -61.51
CA TYR A 8 52.37 9.08 -62.28
C TYR A 8 51.47 10.23 -61.73
N TRP A 9 51.87 10.92 -60.66
CA TRP A 9 51.09 11.93 -59.94
C TRP A 9 51.91 13.17 -59.57
N ASP A 10 51.31 14.34 -59.69
CA ASP A 10 51.86 15.63 -59.26
C ASP A 10 51.94 15.70 -57.73
N ILE A 11 53.16 15.65 -57.19
CA ILE A 11 53.44 15.65 -55.74
C ILE A 11 52.88 16.90 -55.05
N HIS A 12 52.88 18.07 -55.69
CA HIS A 12 52.34 19.28 -55.08
C HIS A 12 50.83 19.22 -54.95
N LYS A 13 50.14 18.61 -55.92
CA LYS A 13 48.70 18.33 -55.80
C LYS A 13 48.42 17.26 -54.75
N LEU A 14 49.22 16.19 -54.70
CA LEU A 14 49.05 15.11 -53.73
C LEU A 14 49.25 15.63 -52.29
N ASN A 15 50.28 16.43 -52.04
CA ASN A 15 50.53 17.02 -50.72
C ASN A 15 49.41 17.99 -50.30
N LYS A 16 48.84 18.76 -51.24
CA LYS A 16 47.67 19.61 -50.96
C LYS A 16 46.45 18.78 -50.58
N TRP A 17 46.15 17.73 -51.34
CA TRP A 17 45.03 16.83 -51.03
C TRP A 17 45.25 16.04 -49.74
N PHE A 18 46.47 15.61 -49.45
CA PHE A 18 46.81 14.97 -48.18
C PHE A 18 46.65 15.92 -46.99
N ALA A 19 47.07 17.18 -47.12
CA ALA A 19 46.86 18.18 -46.08
C ALA A 19 45.36 18.47 -45.86
N ILE A 20 44.59 18.64 -46.94
CA ILE A 20 43.14 18.84 -46.88
C ILE A 20 42.46 17.62 -46.25
N SER A 21 42.77 16.40 -46.68
CA SER A 21 42.18 15.18 -46.13
C SER A 21 42.57 14.96 -44.66
N SER A 22 43.80 15.32 -44.27
CA SER A 22 44.24 15.23 -42.87
C SER A 22 43.52 16.24 -41.99
N ILE A 23 43.27 17.47 -42.48
CA ILE A 23 42.46 18.48 -41.78
C ILE A 23 41.01 18.02 -41.66
N LEU A 24 40.41 17.53 -42.75
CA LEU A 24 39.04 17.02 -42.73
C LEU A 24 38.90 15.81 -41.81
N PHE A 25 39.89 14.90 -41.79
CA PHE A 25 39.92 13.77 -40.88
C PHE A 25 40.06 14.22 -39.42
N LEU A 26 40.93 15.20 -39.14
CA LEU A 26 41.05 15.77 -37.79
C LEU A 26 39.75 16.44 -37.34
N ILE A 27 39.10 17.20 -38.21
CA ILE A 27 37.79 17.82 -37.92
C ILE A 27 36.74 16.75 -37.68
N SER A 28 36.68 15.72 -38.52
CA SER A 28 35.74 14.60 -38.36
C SER A 28 36.00 13.84 -37.07
N MET A 29 37.27 13.59 -36.72
CA MET A 29 37.64 12.89 -35.49
C MET A 29 37.27 13.74 -34.27
N ALA A 30 37.58 15.03 -34.29
CA ALA A 30 37.18 15.96 -33.23
C ALA A 30 35.66 16.04 -33.10
N TRP A 31 34.92 16.06 -34.21
CA TRP A 31 33.46 16.00 -34.23
C TRP A 31 32.97 14.72 -33.57
N THR A 32 33.45 13.55 -34.00
CA THR A 32 33.04 12.26 -33.42
C THR A 32 33.32 12.21 -31.92
N PHE A 33 34.46 12.73 -31.45
CA PHE A 33 34.73 12.80 -30.01
C PHE A 33 33.82 13.76 -29.24
N ILE A 34 33.38 14.86 -29.87
CA ILE A 34 32.42 15.78 -29.25
C ILE A 34 31.05 15.12 -29.19
N ASP A 35 30.62 14.49 -30.29
CA ASP A 35 29.34 13.80 -30.45
C ASP A 35 29.22 12.60 -29.48
N ASP A 36 30.23 11.73 -29.43
CA ASP A 36 30.28 10.57 -28.50
C ASP A 36 30.33 11.00 -27.02
N ASN A 37 30.75 12.23 -26.71
CA ASN A 37 30.86 12.72 -25.34
C ASN A 37 29.63 13.50 -24.85
N ASP A 38 28.73 13.90 -25.76
CA ASP A 38 27.52 14.69 -25.44
C ASP A 38 26.29 13.78 -25.30
N ASP A 39 26.37 12.82 -24.37
CA ASP A 39 25.26 11.93 -24.02
C ASP A 39 23.98 12.71 -23.66
N GLU A 40 22.82 12.18 -24.07
CA GLU A 40 21.49 12.78 -23.89
C GLU A 40 21.20 13.20 -22.44
N PHE A 41 21.61 12.41 -21.43
CA PHE A 41 21.38 12.76 -20.01
C PHE A 41 21.98 14.11 -19.62
N LYS A 42 23.09 14.54 -20.25
CA LYS A 42 23.74 15.83 -19.95
C LYS A 42 22.85 17.02 -20.31
N VAL A 43 21.96 16.88 -21.29
CA VAL A 43 20.95 17.90 -21.66
C VAL A 43 20.04 18.17 -20.47
N TYR A 44 19.46 17.12 -19.88
CA TYR A 44 18.60 17.21 -18.71
C TYR A 44 19.32 17.82 -17.50
N GLN A 45 20.57 17.43 -17.23
CA GLN A 45 21.33 18.00 -16.11
C GLN A 45 21.66 19.49 -16.29
N ARG A 46 21.91 19.92 -17.54
CA ARG A 46 22.13 21.35 -17.87
C ARG A 46 20.86 22.16 -17.65
N GLU A 47 19.70 21.65 -18.06
CA GLU A 47 18.40 22.30 -17.86
C GLU A 47 18.01 22.37 -16.39
N PHE A 48 18.10 21.24 -15.68
CA PHE A 48 17.85 21.19 -14.24
C PHE A 48 18.70 22.20 -13.47
N ARG A 49 19.99 22.34 -13.84
CA ARG A 49 20.89 23.28 -13.17
C ARG A 49 20.42 24.73 -13.29
N LYS A 50 19.90 25.13 -14.45
CA LYS A 50 19.37 26.49 -14.65
C LYS A 50 18.19 26.73 -13.71
N MET A 51 17.27 25.77 -13.66
CA MET A 51 16.09 25.83 -12.80
C MET A 51 16.45 25.80 -11.31
N GLU A 52 17.40 24.96 -10.91
CA GLU A 52 17.88 24.88 -9.53
C GLU A 52 18.50 26.21 -9.07
N ILE A 53 19.20 26.93 -9.95
CA ILE A 53 19.72 28.27 -9.65
C ILE A 53 18.58 29.26 -9.47
N GLU A 54 17.59 29.27 -10.35
CA GLU A 54 16.43 30.19 -10.27
C GLU A 54 15.61 29.97 -8.99
N ILE A 55 15.28 28.72 -8.68
CA ILE A 55 14.56 28.34 -7.46
C ILE A 55 15.39 28.69 -6.22
N SER A 56 16.69 28.38 -6.22
CA SER A 56 17.56 28.70 -5.08
C SER A 56 17.71 30.22 -4.87
N LYS A 57 17.69 31.03 -5.95
CA LYS A 57 17.67 32.50 -5.86
C LYS A 57 16.38 32.99 -5.19
N LYS A 58 15.22 32.47 -5.61
CA LYS A 58 13.92 32.79 -5.01
C LYS A 58 13.87 32.38 -3.53
N ASN A 59 14.34 31.18 -3.21
CA ASN A 59 14.39 30.70 -1.82
C ASN A 59 15.33 31.56 -0.97
N LEU A 60 16.46 32.01 -1.52
CA LEU A 60 17.34 32.95 -0.82
C LEU A 60 16.63 34.27 -0.51
N GLU A 61 15.89 34.84 -1.46
CA GLU A 61 15.12 36.08 -1.24
C GLU A 61 14.08 35.90 -0.13
N MET A 62 13.33 34.79 -0.13
CA MET A 62 12.35 34.46 0.90
C MET A 62 13.00 34.29 2.29
N GLU A 63 14.10 33.56 2.38
CA GLU A 63 14.84 33.37 3.64
C GLU A 63 15.45 34.70 4.14
N LEU A 64 15.88 35.58 3.23
CA LEU A 64 16.37 36.91 3.60
C LEU A 64 15.25 37.82 4.12
N GLU A 65 14.05 37.72 3.56
CA GLU A 65 12.87 38.47 4.02
C GLU A 65 12.40 38.00 5.40
N SER A 66 12.38 36.69 5.65
CA SER A 66 11.95 36.10 6.94
C SER A 66 12.80 36.54 8.13
N VAL A 67 14.09 36.80 7.89
CA VAL A 67 15.04 37.26 8.91
C VAL A 67 15.25 38.77 8.91
N SER A 68 14.61 39.53 8.01
CA SER A 68 14.90 40.95 7.76
C SER A 68 14.87 41.83 9.03
N GLU A 69 13.85 41.67 9.89
CA GLU A 69 13.72 42.43 11.13
C GLU A 69 14.81 42.10 12.16
N LYS A 70 15.08 40.79 12.36
CA LYS A 70 16.10 40.32 13.32
C LYS A 70 17.51 40.66 12.82
N ARG A 71 17.75 40.49 11.52
CA ARG A 71 19.03 40.72 10.85
C ARG A 71 19.57 42.12 11.09
N VAL A 72 18.74 43.16 10.95
CA VAL A 72 19.16 44.56 11.15
C VAL A 72 19.72 44.80 12.56
N SER A 73 19.13 44.18 13.59
CA SER A 73 19.62 44.30 14.96
C SER A 73 20.99 43.64 15.13
N PHE A 74 21.14 42.39 14.69
CA PHE A 74 22.41 41.65 14.80
C PHE A 74 23.52 42.24 13.91
N GLU A 75 23.20 42.74 12.71
CA GLU A 75 24.15 43.46 11.86
C GLU A 75 24.63 44.77 12.51
N LYS A 76 23.74 45.48 13.21
CA LYS A 76 24.09 46.67 13.98
C LYS A 76 25.00 46.32 15.17
N GLU A 77 24.70 45.23 15.88
CA GLU A 77 25.56 44.74 16.97
C GLU A 77 26.95 44.33 16.48
N LEU A 78 27.03 43.60 15.35
CA LEU A 78 28.29 43.25 14.71
C LEU A 78 29.05 44.49 14.26
N THR A 79 28.37 45.49 13.69
CA THR A 79 28.98 46.76 13.26
C THR A 79 29.54 47.56 14.45
N ASN A 80 28.83 47.56 15.58
CA ASN A 80 29.30 48.18 16.82
C ASN A 80 30.54 47.44 17.40
N ALA A 81 30.51 46.10 17.38
CA ALA A 81 31.66 45.28 17.80
C ALA A 81 32.87 45.52 16.88
N GLN A 82 32.64 45.60 15.57
CA GLN A 82 33.67 45.91 14.58
C GLN A 82 34.25 47.32 14.76
N SER A 83 33.40 48.32 15.02
CA SER A 83 33.85 49.69 15.33
C SER A 83 34.70 49.75 16.61
N THR A 84 34.40 48.88 17.58
CA THR A 84 35.20 48.74 18.81
C THR A 84 36.55 48.10 18.54
N LEU A 85 36.60 47.09 17.67
CA LEU A 85 37.86 46.46 17.22
C LEU A 85 38.69 47.44 16.37
N ASP A 86 38.04 48.23 15.51
CA ASP A 86 38.68 49.23 14.66
C ASP A 86 39.35 50.34 15.48
N ALA A 87 38.79 50.69 16.65
CA ALA A 87 39.44 51.59 17.60
C ALA A 87 40.74 51.00 18.20
N GLN A 88 40.93 49.69 18.11
CA GLN A 88 42.14 48.96 18.53
C GLN A 88 42.96 48.45 17.35
N LYS A 89 42.67 48.93 16.13
CA LYS A 89 43.30 48.46 14.88
C LYS A 89 44.81 48.61 14.86
N GLU A 90 45.35 49.70 15.40
CA GLU A 90 46.80 49.89 15.50
C GLU A 90 47.45 48.82 16.39
N LYS A 91 46.84 48.55 17.56
CA LYS A 91 47.29 47.50 18.49
C LYS A 91 47.17 46.11 17.87
N LEU A 92 46.08 45.83 17.15
CA LEU A 92 45.89 44.57 16.45
C LEU A 92 46.94 44.39 15.34
N SER A 93 47.19 45.43 14.53
CA SER A 93 48.20 45.41 13.46
C SER A 93 49.62 45.26 14.01
N GLU A 94 49.90 45.85 15.18
CA GLU A 94 51.17 45.70 15.88
C GLU A 94 51.37 44.26 16.38
N LEU A 95 50.34 43.66 17.01
CA LEU A 95 50.37 42.26 17.45
C LEU A 95 50.48 41.28 16.27
N GLU A 96 49.78 41.52 15.16
CA GLU A 96 49.88 40.69 13.95
C GLU A 96 51.26 40.80 13.29
N SER A 97 51.85 41.99 13.25
CA SER A 97 53.24 42.19 12.77
C SER A 97 54.27 41.55 13.71
N SER A 98 54.04 41.63 15.02
CA SER A 98 54.84 40.95 16.04
C SER A 98 54.75 39.44 15.87
N LEU A 99 53.56 38.89 15.61
CA LEU A 99 53.34 37.48 15.37
C LEU A 99 54.13 36.99 14.15
N ILE A 100 54.06 37.70 13.01
CA ILE A 100 54.85 37.37 11.80
C ILE A 100 56.35 37.35 12.11
N THR A 101 56.82 38.32 12.91
CA THR A 101 58.23 38.41 13.31
C THR A 101 58.64 37.26 14.23
N LEU A 102 57.79 36.93 15.21
CA LEU A 102 57.98 35.82 16.15
C LEU A 102 57.94 34.46 15.43
N GLU A 103 57.03 34.26 14.48
CA GLU A 103 56.97 33.07 13.63
C GLU A 103 58.24 32.91 12.80
N GLY A 104 58.78 34.00 12.24
CA GLY A 104 60.07 34.00 11.55
C GLY A 104 61.24 33.64 12.47
N ARG A 105 61.24 34.16 13.70
CA ARG A 105 62.26 33.84 14.73
C ARG A 105 62.17 32.37 15.15
N TYR A 106 60.97 31.90 15.48
CA TYR A 106 60.68 30.52 15.82
C TYR A 106 61.07 29.56 14.70
N TYR A 107 60.79 29.89 13.44
CA TYR A 107 61.18 29.08 12.30
C TYR A 107 62.70 28.85 12.27
N ASN A 108 63.48 29.91 12.46
CA ASN A 108 64.94 29.83 12.50
C ASN A 108 65.44 29.03 13.72
N GLU A 109 64.90 29.30 14.92
CA GLU A 109 65.29 28.60 16.15
C GLU A 109 64.89 27.12 16.13
N ASN A 110 63.73 26.79 15.56
CA ASN A 110 63.31 25.42 15.33
C ASN A 110 64.21 24.74 14.29
N MET A 111 64.61 25.41 13.22
CA MET A 111 65.61 24.87 12.28
C MET A 111 66.94 24.55 12.98
N ILE A 112 67.43 25.44 13.85
CA ILE A 112 68.66 25.20 14.63
C ILE A 112 68.49 24.00 15.58
N TYR A 113 67.36 23.92 16.29
CA TYR A 113 67.04 22.78 17.14
C TYR A 113 66.96 21.46 16.36
N GLN A 114 66.29 21.42 15.21
CA GLN A 114 66.23 20.22 14.36
C GLN A 114 67.60 19.83 13.81
N GLY A 115 68.43 20.81 13.44
CA GLY A 115 69.82 20.59 13.04
C GLY A 115 70.65 19.95 14.15
N GLN A 116 70.60 20.52 15.36
CA GLN A 116 71.31 19.95 16.52
C GLN A 116 70.77 18.57 16.90
N LYS A 117 69.46 18.35 16.76
CA LYS A 117 68.84 17.05 17.02
C LYS A 117 69.39 15.98 16.08
N ALA A 118 69.53 16.30 14.78
CA ALA A 118 70.12 15.38 13.82
C ALA A 118 71.58 15.03 14.16
N GLU A 119 72.36 16.00 14.68
CA GLU A 119 73.73 15.74 15.16
C GLU A 119 73.74 14.83 16.40
N VAL A 120 72.86 15.08 17.37
CA VAL A 120 72.68 14.22 18.56
C VAL A 120 72.26 12.82 18.17
N ASP A 121 71.33 12.65 17.23
CA ASP A 121 70.89 11.35 16.74
C ASP A 121 72.03 10.61 16.00
N GLY A 122 72.86 11.33 15.26
CA GLY A 122 74.08 10.78 14.64
C GLY A 122 75.13 10.32 15.66
N LEU A 123 75.42 11.14 16.67
CA LEU A 123 76.35 10.80 17.76
C LEU A 123 75.80 9.66 18.63
N LYS A 124 74.49 9.63 18.87
CA LYS A 124 73.80 8.54 19.56
C LYS A 124 74.02 7.21 18.84
N TYR A 125 73.81 7.19 17.53
CA TYR A 125 74.06 6.01 16.72
C TYR A 125 75.51 5.53 16.82
N LEU A 126 76.49 6.44 16.80
CA LEU A 126 77.90 6.10 16.97
C LEU A 126 78.18 5.51 18.36
N VAL A 127 77.66 6.11 19.43
CA VAL A 127 77.79 5.59 20.81
C VAL A 127 77.08 4.25 20.98
N GLU A 128 75.91 4.06 20.37
CA GLU A 128 75.18 2.79 20.39
C GLU A 128 75.92 1.70 19.60
N ALA A 129 76.53 2.05 18.46
CA ALA A 129 77.39 1.15 17.69
C ALA A 129 78.66 0.76 18.47
N GLU A 130 79.33 1.71 19.14
CA GLU A 130 80.45 1.43 20.04
C GLU A 130 80.05 0.49 21.18
N ASN A 131 78.90 0.74 21.83
CA ASN A 131 78.40 -0.11 22.90
C ASN A 131 78.02 -1.51 22.39
N ALA A 132 77.60 -1.66 21.13
CA ALA A 132 77.26 -2.94 20.52
C ALA A 132 78.49 -3.77 20.08
N HIS A 133 79.64 -3.13 19.83
CA HIS A 133 80.89 -3.77 19.39
C HIS A 133 81.94 -3.96 20.51
N HIS A 134 81.53 -3.88 21.78
CA HIS A 134 82.42 -3.87 22.94
C HIS A 134 83.24 -5.17 23.19
N ASP A 135 83.07 -6.22 22.38
CA ASP A 135 83.71 -7.56 22.51
C ASP A 135 84.71 -7.92 21.39
N ASP A 136 84.86 -7.10 20.33
CA ASP A 136 85.80 -7.38 19.24
C ASP A 136 87.09 -6.54 19.39
N GLY A 137 88.15 -7.20 19.85
CA GLY A 137 89.38 -6.60 20.37
C GLY A 137 90.33 -5.92 19.37
N GLU A 138 89.86 -4.98 18.54
CA GLU A 138 90.73 -4.15 17.70
C GLU A 138 90.33 -2.65 17.68
N GLN A 139 91.28 -1.79 18.09
CA GLN A 139 91.35 -0.33 17.90
C GLN A 139 90.03 0.45 17.79
N HIS A 140 89.44 0.81 18.95
CA HIS A 140 88.45 1.88 18.98
C HIS A 140 89.13 3.26 18.88
N GLY A 141 88.59 4.12 18.02
CA GLY A 141 88.87 5.56 18.02
C GLY A 141 88.46 6.22 19.34
N PRO A 142 88.64 7.55 19.49
CA PRO A 142 88.19 8.26 20.68
C PRO A 142 86.67 8.06 20.89
N SER A 143 86.26 7.69 22.12
CA SER A 143 84.87 7.43 22.48
C SER A 143 83.98 8.64 22.24
N HIS A 144 82.88 8.46 21.51
CA HIS A 144 81.93 9.53 21.21
C HIS A 144 80.97 9.89 22.37
N LYS A 145 81.10 9.25 23.54
CA LYS A 145 80.24 9.50 24.71
C LYS A 145 80.30 10.93 25.23
N ASP A 146 81.48 11.53 25.30
CA ASP A 146 81.65 12.90 25.80
C ASP A 146 81.11 13.91 24.77
N ASP A 147 81.32 13.65 23.47
CA ASP A 147 80.77 14.45 22.37
C ASP A 147 79.23 14.37 22.34
N TYR A 148 78.66 13.17 22.55
CA TYR A 148 77.21 12.96 22.66
C TYR A 148 76.62 13.70 23.86
N ALA A 149 77.27 13.63 25.03
CA ALA A 149 76.83 14.35 26.23
C ALA A 149 76.88 15.87 26.04
N ALA A 150 77.92 16.40 25.39
CA ALA A 150 78.03 17.82 25.05
C ALA A 150 76.96 18.27 24.03
N ALA A 151 76.71 17.46 23.00
CA ALA A 151 75.68 17.72 21.99
C ALA A 151 74.26 17.66 22.60
N LEU A 152 74.02 16.78 23.57
CA LEU A 152 72.76 16.71 24.33
C LEU A 152 72.49 17.97 25.15
N ASP A 153 73.51 18.50 25.84
CA ASP A 153 73.39 19.75 26.60
C ASP A 153 73.07 20.94 25.67
N LEU A 154 73.73 20.97 24.50
CA LEU A 154 73.46 21.97 23.47
C LEU A 154 72.06 21.84 22.86
N LEU A 155 71.58 20.61 22.64
CA LEU A 155 70.21 20.33 22.20
C LEU A 155 69.19 20.80 23.23
N HIS A 156 69.42 20.54 24.53
CA HIS A 156 68.55 21.02 25.60
C HIS A 156 68.52 22.56 25.64
N LYS A 157 69.67 23.21 25.46
CA LYS A 157 69.74 24.67 25.34
C LYS A 157 68.94 25.22 24.17
N TYR A 158 69.06 24.64 22.97
CA TYR A 158 68.27 25.08 21.81
C TYR A 158 66.79 24.75 21.94
N LYS A 159 66.44 23.66 22.62
CA LYS A 159 65.06 23.32 22.95
C LYS A 159 64.42 24.41 23.83
N LEU A 160 65.09 24.86 24.88
CA LEU A 160 64.59 25.93 25.74
C LEU A 160 64.41 27.25 24.98
N ILE A 161 65.31 27.57 24.04
CA ILE A 161 65.19 28.77 23.18
C ILE A 161 63.95 28.66 22.27
N LYS A 162 63.77 27.51 21.62
CA LYS A 162 62.60 27.23 20.78
C LYS A 162 61.29 27.31 21.58
N GLU A 163 61.24 26.69 22.75
CA GLU A 163 60.07 26.69 23.63
C GLU A 163 59.73 28.10 24.16
N ALA A 164 60.74 28.94 24.43
CA ALA A 164 60.52 30.33 24.82
C ALA A 164 59.80 31.13 23.71
N SER A 165 60.23 30.98 22.45
CA SER A 165 59.54 31.60 21.31
C SER A 165 58.15 31.03 21.05
N GLU A 166 57.94 29.73 21.28
CA GLU A 166 56.63 29.07 21.15
C GLU A 166 55.61 29.60 22.18
N ILE A 167 56.07 29.88 23.41
CA ILE A 167 55.26 30.53 24.44
C ILE A 167 54.91 31.97 24.03
N GLU A 168 55.88 32.75 23.56
CA GLU A 168 55.64 34.13 23.10
C GLU A 168 54.65 34.20 21.93
N ILE A 169 54.72 33.25 20.99
CA ILE A 169 53.73 33.10 19.91
C ILE A 169 52.36 32.83 20.51
N THR A 170 52.24 31.84 21.40
CA THR A 170 50.97 31.45 22.01
C THR A 170 50.33 32.60 22.79
N ASP A 171 51.12 33.35 23.55
CA ASP A 171 50.65 34.52 24.30
C ASP A 171 50.17 35.64 23.36
N THR A 172 50.89 35.87 22.25
CA THR A 172 50.53 36.86 21.23
C THR A 172 49.26 36.44 20.47
N GLU A 173 49.12 35.16 20.11
CA GLU A 173 47.92 34.59 19.49
C GLU A 173 46.70 34.69 20.40
N ASN A 174 46.86 34.39 21.70
CA ASN A 174 45.80 34.55 22.68
C ASN A 174 45.37 36.01 22.80
N ALA A 175 46.30 36.96 22.84
CA ALA A 175 45.99 38.39 22.85
C ALA A 175 45.23 38.81 21.59
N VAL A 176 45.63 38.35 20.40
CA VAL A 176 44.91 38.61 19.13
C VAL A 176 43.51 38.01 19.16
N LYS A 177 43.38 36.77 19.65
CA LYS A 177 42.09 36.08 19.77
C LYS A 177 41.16 36.79 20.75
N GLU A 178 41.67 37.29 21.86
CA GLU A 178 40.91 38.02 22.87
C GLU A 178 40.38 39.35 22.30
N LEU A 179 41.20 40.07 21.52
CA LEU A 179 40.78 41.27 20.80
C LEU A 179 39.67 40.96 19.78
N LYS A 180 39.76 39.84 19.06
CA LYS A 180 38.75 39.42 18.07
C LYS A 180 37.54 38.70 18.67
N ALA A 181 37.56 38.37 19.98
CA ALA A 181 36.56 37.49 20.60
C ALA A 181 35.13 38.04 20.51
N ASN A 182 34.96 39.34 20.77
CA ASN A 182 33.65 39.97 20.74
C ASN A 182 33.06 40.02 19.32
N VAL A 183 33.90 40.35 18.31
CA VAL A 183 33.48 40.34 16.90
C VAL A 183 33.11 38.93 16.47
N LYS A 184 33.90 37.93 16.84
CA LYS A 184 33.60 36.52 16.55
C LYS A 184 32.28 36.09 17.20
N LEU A 185 32.06 36.41 18.47
CA LEU A 185 30.81 36.06 19.18
C LEU A 185 29.59 36.68 18.50
N LYS A 186 29.66 37.97 18.12
CA LYS A 186 28.58 38.64 17.39
C LYS A 186 28.37 38.11 15.97
N LEU A 187 29.44 37.67 15.30
CA LEU A 187 29.34 37.00 14.02
C LEU A 187 28.68 35.61 14.15
N ASP A 188 29.01 34.85 15.19
CA ASP A 188 28.41 33.54 15.47
C ASP A 188 26.91 33.68 15.81
N GLU A 189 26.52 34.68 16.61
CA GLU A 189 25.12 35.03 16.88
C GLU A 189 24.35 35.40 15.61
N LEU A 190 24.94 36.22 14.74
CA LEU A 190 24.36 36.58 13.44
C LEU A 190 24.21 35.34 12.53
N ASN A 191 25.21 34.45 12.51
CA ASN A 191 25.18 33.22 11.71
C ASN A 191 24.12 32.22 12.17
N ILE A 192 23.75 32.21 13.47
CA ILE A 192 22.63 31.41 13.97
C ILE A 192 21.31 31.90 13.37
N VAL A 193 21.11 33.23 13.33
CA VAL A 193 19.92 33.83 12.72
C VAL A 193 19.91 33.65 11.20
N LEU A 194 21.06 33.80 10.55
CA LEU A 194 21.23 33.62 9.11
C LEU A 194 21.45 32.16 8.69
N LYS A 195 21.21 31.17 9.56
CA LYS A 195 21.57 29.77 9.28
C LYS A 195 21.01 29.29 7.93
N ASN A 196 19.71 29.46 7.69
CA ASN A 196 19.07 29.03 6.45
C ASN A 196 19.52 29.86 5.24
N VAL A 197 19.60 31.18 5.40
CA VAL A 197 20.16 32.11 4.39
C VAL A 197 21.56 31.66 3.96
N ASN A 198 22.45 31.40 4.91
CA ASN A 198 23.82 30.96 4.67
C ASN A 198 23.85 29.60 3.98
N ILE A 199 22.94 28.67 4.30
CA ILE A 199 22.85 27.37 3.62
C ILE A 199 22.50 27.58 2.14
N VAL A 200 21.47 28.38 1.84
CA VAL A 200 21.03 28.64 0.47
C VAL A 200 22.08 29.44 -0.31
N ASP A 201 22.70 30.45 0.31
CA ASP A 201 23.73 31.28 -0.35
C ASP A 201 25.01 30.49 -0.65
N ASN A 202 25.46 29.65 0.29
CA ASN A 202 26.57 28.73 0.04
C ASN A 202 26.25 27.71 -1.05
N LYS A 203 25.00 27.25 -1.14
CA LYS A 203 24.54 26.39 -2.24
C LYS A 203 24.67 27.14 -3.57
N LEU A 204 24.14 28.36 -3.67
CA LEU A 204 24.24 29.22 -4.85
C LEU A 204 25.69 29.48 -5.26
N PHE A 205 26.62 29.68 -4.33
CA PHE A 205 28.03 29.86 -4.63
C PHE A 205 28.67 28.63 -5.31
N LYS A 206 28.15 27.44 -5.03
CA LYS A 206 28.61 26.18 -5.65
C LYS A 206 27.97 25.89 -7.00
N ILE A 207 26.74 26.34 -7.24
CA ILE A 207 25.97 25.95 -8.44
C ILE A 207 25.86 27.07 -9.48
N ASP A 208 25.93 28.34 -9.07
CA ASP A 208 25.82 29.51 -9.95
C ASP A 208 27.22 30.00 -10.38
N ARG A 209 27.57 29.74 -11.64
CA ARG A 209 28.84 30.15 -12.26
C ARG A 209 29.04 31.67 -12.24
N GLU A 210 27.98 32.48 -12.16
CA GLU A 210 28.12 33.93 -12.07
C GLU A 210 28.76 34.36 -10.74
N ARG A 211 28.45 33.63 -9.66
CA ARG A 211 28.91 33.89 -8.29
C ARG A 211 30.31 33.33 -7.98
N MET A 212 30.84 32.45 -8.83
CA MET A 212 32.16 31.84 -8.64
C MET A 212 33.34 32.81 -8.88
N THR A 213 34.50 32.50 -8.31
CA THR A 213 35.76 33.23 -8.58
C THR A 213 36.24 32.99 -10.02
N PHE A 214 37.00 33.94 -10.59
CA PHE A 214 37.53 33.82 -11.95
C PHE A 214 38.36 32.55 -12.18
N ALA A 215 39.20 32.16 -11.20
CA ALA A 215 39.98 30.93 -11.28
C ALA A 215 39.10 29.67 -11.34
N ASN A 216 38.00 29.63 -10.57
CA ASN A 216 37.06 28.52 -10.58
C ASN A 216 36.25 28.46 -11.88
N LYS A 217 35.85 29.62 -12.45
CA LYS A 217 35.18 29.67 -13.76
C LYS A 217 36.05 29.08 -14.87
N VAL A 218 37.34 29.40 -14.89
CA VAL A 218 38.28 28.87 -15.86
C VAL A 218 38.53 27.37 -15.62
N GLY A 219 38.63 26.95 -14.35
CA GLY A 219 38.76 25.55 -13.97
C GLY A 219 37.59 24.67 -14.44
N ASP A 220 36.35 25.14 -14.28
CA ASP A 220 35.14 24.43 -14.74
C ASP A 220 35.11 24.29 -16.28
N ILE A 221 35.43 25.35 -17.03
CA ILE A 221 35.44 25.30 -18.51
C ILE A 221 36.46 24.30 -19.03
N VAL A 222 37.63 24.20 -18.37
CA VAL A 222 38.69 23.25 -18.78
C VAL A 222 38.32 21.81 -18.41
N ARG A 223 37.60 21.59 -17.31
CA ARG A 223 37.10 20.25 -16.92
C ARG A 223 36.02 19.74 -17.85
N ASP A 224 35.14 20.61 -18.36
CA ASP A 224 34.07 20.26 -19.28
C ASP A 224 34.55 19.92 -20.72
N LEU A 225 35.86 20.00 -21.00
CA LEU A 225 36.41 19.66 -22.33
C LEU A 225 36.45 18.13 -22.55
N PRO A 226 36.20 17.66 -23.79
CA PRO A 226 36.37 16.25 -24.14
C PRO A 226 37.75 15.74 -23.72
N VAL A 227 37.82 14.52 -23.17
CA VAL A 227 39.02 13.85 -22.60
C VAL A 227 39.41 14.27 -21.17
N ILE A 228 39.22 15.54 -20.78
CA ILE A 228 39.51 16.00 -19.40
C ILE A 228 38.34 15.67 -18.46
N ASP A 229 37.11 15.69 -18.98
CA ASP A 229 35.84 15.35 -18.30
C ASP A 229 35.89 13.99 -17.57
N PHE A 230 36.64 13.00 -18.08
CA PHE A 230 36.77 11.68 -17.43
C PHE A 230 37.40 11.72 -16.03
N LEU A 231 38.23 12.72 -15.71
CA LEU A 231 38.96 12.76 -14.43
C LEU A 231 38.09 13.22 -13.25
N ASP A 232 37.12 14.12 -13.50
CA ASP A 232 36.19 14.65 -12.51
C ASP A 232 35.01 15.36 -13.23
N PRO A 233 34.03 14.59 -13.78
CA PRO A 233 33.01 15.15 -14.64
C PRO A 233 32.00 15.99 -13.86
N TYR A 234 31.72 17.19 -14.38
CA TYR A 234 30.72 18.09 -13.77
C TYR A 234 29.30 17.54 -13.94
N TYR A 235 29.01 16.93 -15.08
CA TYR A 235 27.78 16.20 -15.36
C TYR A 235 28.07 14.70 -15.45
N LYS A 236 27.44 13.91 -14.59
CA LYS A 236 27.74 12.48 -14.44
C LYS A 236 26.49 11.64 -14.36
N VAL A 237 26.63 10.37 -14.76
CA VAL A 237 25.61 9.35 -14.55
C VAL A 237 25.51 9.08 -13.06
N ASN A 238 24.33 9.35 -12.48
CA ASN A 238 24.00 8.96 -11.13
C ASN A 238 23.54 7.50 -11.18
N GLN A 239 24.18 6.64 -10.38
CA GLN A 239 23.92 5.20 -10.43
C GLN A 239 23.69 4.63 -9.03
N VAL A 240 22.55 3.97 -8.85
CA VAL A 240 22.20 3.20 -7.66
C VAL A 240 22.25 1.71 -7.97
N VAL A 241 22.88 0.91 -7.10
CA VAL A 241 22.93 -0.55 -7.24
C VAL A 241 22.00 -1.17 -6.21
N VAL A 242 20.86 -1.65 -6.68
CA VAL A 242 19.79 -2.23 -5.87
C VAL A 242 20.13 -3.70 -5.60
N ARG A 243 20.74 -3.97 -4.43
CA ARG A 243 21.28 -5.30 -4.10
C ARG A 243 20.21 -6.38 -3.94
N ASP A 244 19.05 -5.99 -3.42
CA ASP A 244 17.99 -6.91 -2.99
C ASP A 244 16.94 -7.19 -4.06
N VAL A 245 16.89 -6.35 -5.08
CA VAL A 245 16.01 -6.55 -6.24
C VAL A 245 16.88 -7.11 -7.36
N LYS A 246 16.58 -8.34 -7.74
CA LYS A 246 17.37 -9.06 -8.73
C LYS A 246 16.53 -9.34 -9.96
N TYR A 247 17.21 -9.48 -11.10
CA TYR A 247 16.59 -9.92 -12.33
C TYR A 247 17.46 -10.98 -13.01
N ASP A 248 16.79 -11.84 -13.79
CA ASP A 248 17.44 -12.93 -14.49
C ASP A 248 18.03 -12.42 -15.82
N VAL A 249 19.32 -12.66 -16.04
CA VAL A 249 20.01 -12.45 -17.32
C VAL A 249 20.37 -13.79 -17.97
N ASN A 250 19.36 -14.61 -18.24
CA ASN A 250 19.37 -15.94 -18.85
C ASN A 250 20.13 -17.04 -18.08
N PHE A 251 21.27 -16.73 -17.46
CA PHE A 251 22.18 -17.69 -16.81
C PHE A 251 22.70 -17.22 -15.45
N ALA A 252 22.36 -16.00 -15.03
CA ALA A 252 22.78 -15.44 -13.76
C ALA A 252 21.71 -14.50 -13.22
N VAL A 253 21.53 -14.53 -11.91
CA VAL A 253 20.67 -13.59 -11.20
C VAL A 253 21.56 -12.45 -10.72
N VAL A 254 21.35 -11.24 -11.26
CA VAL A 254 22.19 -10.07 -10.97
C VAL A 254 21.40 -8.97 -10.27
N PRO A 255 22.04 -8.17 -9.39
CA PRO A 255 21.42 -6.97 -8.83
C PRO A 255 20.94 -6.01 -9.92
N LYS A 256 19.79 -5.39 -9.71
CA LYS A 256 19.34 -4.28 -10.55
C LYS A 256 20.28 -3.08 -10.38
N VAL A 257 20.49 -2.37 -11.48
CA VAL A 257 21.23 -1.10 -11.52
C VAL A 257 20.28 -0.07 -12.07
N ASP A 258 20.21 1.06 -11.39
CA ASP A 258 19.32 2.17 -11.68
C ASP A 258 20.13 3.44 -11.98
N ARG A 259 19.74 4.15 -13.04
CA ARG A 259 20.36 5.40 -13.49
C ARG A 259 19.34 6.50 -13.75
N CYS A 260 18.08 6.30 -13.36
CA CYS A 260 16.98 7.23 -13.64
C CYS A 260 17.26 8.63 -13.05
N THR A 261 17.96 8.67 -11.91
CA THR A 261 18.38 9.92 -11.25
C THR A 261 19.47 10.70 -12.01
N SER A 262 19.90 10.22 -13.18
CA SER A 262 20.75 10.98 -14.10
C SER A 262 19.97 12.05 -14.86
N CYS A 263 18.67 11.82 -15.13
CA CYS A 263 17.79 12.76 -15.83
C CYS A 263 16.69 13.32 -14.91
N HIS A 264 16.13 12.48 -14.04
CA HIS A 264 15.17 12.90 -13.01
C HIS A 264 15.96 13.39 -11.79
N LEU A 265 16.18 14.70 -11.65
CA LEU A 265 17.05 15.24 -10.59
C LEU A 265 16.30 15.88 -9.42
N GLY A 266 15.06 16.34 -9.63
CA GLY A 266 14.26 17.01 -8.61
C GLY A 266 13.39 16.08 -7.75
N LEU A 267 13.43 14.76 -7.99
CA LEU A 267 12.46 13.82 -7.42
C LEU A 267 12.34 13.85 -5.89
N GLU A 268 13.46 13.96 -5.16
CA GLU A 268 13.45 13.93 -3.68
C GLU A 268 13.23 15.32 -3.05
N ASN A 269 13.29 16.41 -3.82
CA ASN A 269 13.27 17.77 -3.28
C ASN A 269 11.89 18.42 -3.48
N PRO A 270 11.16 18.78 -2.40
CA PRO A 270 9.85 19.43 -2.50
C PRO A 270 9.85 20.79 -3.22
N ASP A 271 10.99 21.47 -3.33
CA ASP A 271 11.11 22.75 -4.06
C ASP A 271 10.78 22.62 -5.56
N PHE A 272 10.80 21.40 -6.11
CA PHE A 272 10.57 21.11 -7.53
C PHE A 272 9.16 20.59 -7.81
N ALA A 273 8.21 20.74 -6.89
CA ALA A 273 6.86 20.21 -7.05
C ALA A 273 6.13 20.80 -8.28
N ASP A 274 6.41 22.07 -8.60
CA ASP A 274 5.85 22.78 -9.76
C ASP A 274 6.75 22.73 -11.01
N ALA A 275 7.88 22.01 -10.95
CA ALA A 275 8.78 21.88 -12.09
C ALA A 275 8.14 21.00 -13.19
N PRO A 276 8.41 21.26 -14.48
CA PRO A 276 7.96 20.39 -15.56
C PRO A 276 8.65 19.01 -15.50
N GLN A 277 7.98 17.98 -16.02
CA GLN A 277 8.59 16.67 -16.23
C GLN A 277 9.81 16.81 -17.16
N PRO A 278 10.94 16.11 -16.89
CA PRO A 278 11.14 15.06 -15.87
C PRO A 278 11.65 15.55 -14.49
N PHE A 279 11.67 16.86 -14.23
CA PHE A 279 12.30 17.45 -13.04
C PHE A 279 11.39 17.54 -11.82
N THR A 280 10.11 17.22 -11.98
CA THR A 280 9.09 17.30 -10.93
C THR A 280 9.43 16.40 -9.73
N THR A 281 9.10 16.88 -8.53
CA THR A 281 9.15 16.08 -7.30
C THR A 281 8.25 14.85 -7.38
N HIS A 282 8.68 13.73 -6.81
CA HIS A 282 7.86 12.52 -6.75
C HIS A 282 6.65 12.72 -5.83
N PRO A 283 5.46 12.18 -6.19
CA PRO A 283 4.30 12.20 -5.31
C PRO A 283 4.57 11.43 -4.01
N ASN A 284 4.04 11.90 -2.88
CA ASN A 284 4.11 11.21 -1.58
C ASN A 284 5.53 10.88 -1.09
N LEU A 285 6.36 11.91 -0.89
CA LEU A 285 7.75 11.79 -0.39
C LEU A 285 7.90 11.03 0.94
N ASP A 286 6.85 11.02 1.78
CA ASP A 286 6.86 10.27 3.04
C ASP A 286 6.79 8.76 2.81
N LEU A 287 6.20 8.32 1.69
CA LEU A 287 6.04 6.90 1.36
C LEU A 287 7.16 6.38 0.44
N TYR A 288 7.71 7.25 -0.40
CA TYR A 288 8.63 6.87 -1.47
C TYR A 288 9.90 7.72 -1.48
N ILE A 289 10.99 7.10 -1.97
CA ILE A 289 12.28 7.66 -2.44
C ILE A 289 13.13 8.43 -1.41
N THR A 290 12.55 9.14 -0.45
CA THR A 290 13.31 9.88 0.56
C THR A 290 13.99 8.95 1.56
N SER A 291 15.07 9.44 2.17
CA SER A 291 15.80 8.68 3.22
C SER A 291 14.96 8.35 4.46
N ALA A 292 13.90 9.12 4.73
CA ALA A 292 12.97 8.87 5.82
C ALA A 292 11.80 7.96 5.42
N SER A 293 11.55 7.81 4.12
CA SER A 293 10.47 6.94 3.62
C SER A 293 10.75 5.47 3.88
N PRO A 294 9.71 4.61 3.91
CA PRO A 294 9.89 3.15 3.90
C PRO A 294 10.59 2.62 2.63
N HIS A 295 10.66 3.41 1.55
CA HIS A 295 11.21 3.01 0.26
C HIS A 295 12.30 3.98 -0.25
N PRO A 296 13.44 4.14 0.44
CA PRO A 296 14.48 5.08 0.03
C PRO A 296 15.11 4.67 -1.32
N THR A 297 15.42 5.67 -2.16
CA THR A 297 15.97 5.47 -3.51
C THR A 297 17.22 4.58 -3.50
N ASP A 298 18.10 4.74 -2.52
CA ASP A 298 19.34 3.98 -2.42
C ASP A 298 19.14 2.47 -2.22
N SER A 299 17.99 2.07 -1.64
CA SER A 299 17.68 0.66 -1.36
C SER A 299 16.75 0.02 -2.39
N PHE A 300 15.91 0.81 -3.04
CA PHE A 300 14.90 0.29 -3.97
C PHE A 300 15.16 0.69 -5.43
N GLY A 301 15.76 1.85 -5.71
CA GLY A 301 15.88 2.42 -7.05
C GLY A 301 14.51 2.68 -7.71
N CYS A 302 14.51 3.30 -8.89
CA CYS A 302 13.27 3.63 -9.62
C CYS A 302 12.71 2.40 -10.38
N THR A 303 13.57 1.59 -10.97
CA THR A 303 13.22 0.43 -11.83
C THR A 303 12.71 -0.79 -11.06
N SER A 304 12.75 -0.78 -9.74
CA SER A 304 12.02 -1.75 -8.92
C SER A 304 10.51 -1.51 -9.01
N CYS A 305 10.09 -0.24 -8.99
CA CYS A 305 8.71 0.23 -9.09
C CYS A 305 8.25 0.41 -10.55
N HIS A 306 9.03 1.10 -11.38
CA HIS A 306 8.60 1.45 -12.75
C HIS A 306 9.01 0.44 -13.83
N ALA A 307 9.76 -0.62 -13.47
CA ALA A 307 10.38 -1.54 -14.43
C ALA A 307 11.34 -0.84 -15.40
N GLY A 308 11.52 -1.36 -16.61
CA GLY A 308 12.42 -0.79 -17.61
C GLY A 308 13.89 -1.16 -17.47
N ARG A 309 14.70 -0.52 -18.32
CA ARG A 309 16.13 -0.76 -18.42
C ARG A 309 16.90 0.27 -17.59
N GLY A 310 17.10 -0.01 -16.31
CA GLY A 310 17.78 0.92 -15.38
C GLY A 310 19.25 1.25 -15.70
N ARG A 311 19.87 0.56 -16.66
CA ARG A 311 21.20 0.93 -17.19
C ARG A 311 21.15 1.95 -18.34
N GLY A 312 19.97 2.25 -18.87
CA GLY A 312 19.76 3.26 -19.90
C GLY A 312 20.18 4.65 -19.42
N THR A 313 20.60 5.49 -20.36
CA THR A 313 21.06 6.87 -20.13
C THR A 313 20.41 7.85 -21.11
N SER A 314 19.37 7.38 -21.79
CA SER A 314 18.66 8.05 -22.89
C SER A 314 17.18 7.72 -22.76
N PHE A 315 16.28 8.54 -23.32
CA PHE A 315 14.84 8.33 -23.24
C PHE A 315 14.44 6.94 -23.79
N VAL A 316 14.86 6.62 -25.00
CA VAL A 316 14.56 5.33 -25.65
C VAL A 316 15.29 4.16 -24.99
N SER A 317 16.56 4.35 -24.58
CA SER A 317 17.37 3.27 -24.01
C SER A 317 16.91 2.78 -22.64
N THR A 318 16.21 3.63 -21.89
CA THR A 318 15.57 3.30 -20.61
C THR A 318 14.23 2.56 -20.80
N THR A 319 13.75 2.46 -22.05
CA THR A 319 12.51 1.77 -22.44
C THR A 319 11.26 2.37 -21.82
N HIS A 320 11.13 3.70 -21.85
CA HIS A 320 9.89 4.38 -21.50
C HIS A 320 8.74 3.86 -22.38
N THR A 321 7.57 3.68 -21.77
CA THR A 321 6.38 3.17 -22.45
C THR A 321 5.30 4.24 -22.39
N PRO A 322 4.73 4.67 -23.52
CA PRO A 322 3.65 5.64 -23.54
C PRO A 322 2.40 5.05 -22.89
N SER A 323 1.58 5.92 -22.31
CA SER A 323 0.33 5.56 -21.65
C SER A 323 -0.84 5.44 -22.63
N ASP A 324 -0.78 6.17 -23.74
CA ASP A 324 -1.80 6.20 -24.80
C ASP A 324 -1.19 6.48 -26.19
N GLU A 325 -2.04 6.41 -27.23
CA GLU A 325 -1.63 6.63 -28.63
C GLU A 325 -1.24 8.09 -28.92
N GLU A 326 -1.81 9.08 -28.24
CA GLU A 326 -1.47 10.49 -28.44
C GLU A 326 -0.05 10.77 -27.92
N GLU A 327 0.26 10.25 -26.73
CA GLU A 327 1.59 10.27 -26.15
C GLU A 327 2.61 9.53 -27.01
N LYS A 328 2.25 8.37 -27.54
CA LYS A 328 3.08 7.58 -28.45
C LYS A 328 3.44 8.33 -29.73
N GLU A 329 2.47 8.98 -30.39
CA GLU A 329 2.75 9.77 -31.60
C GLU A 329 3.62 10.99 -31.29
N ARG A 330 3.32 11.71 -30.21
CA ARG A 330 4.16 12.83 -29.74
C ARG A 330 5.58 12.40 -29.41
N TRP A 331 5.78 11.26 -28.75
CA TRP A 331 7.11 10.78 -28.38
C TRP A 331 7.93 10.32 -29.58
N LYS A 332 7.29 9.85 -30.67
CA LYS A 332 7.98 9.58 -31.93
C LYS A 332 8.56 10.87 -32.53
N ASP A 333 7.83 11.97 -32.44
CA ASP A 333 8.27 13.27 -32.97
C ASP A 333 9.30 13.97 -32.05
N ASP A 334 9.08 13.96 -30.74
CA ASP A 334 9.88 14.71 -29.77
C ASP A 334 11.17 13.98 -29.35
N TYR A 335 11.15 12.63 -29.31
CA TYR A 335 12.22 11.81 -28.74
C TYR A 335 12.70 10.67 -29.65
N ASP A 336 12.29 10.65 -30.93
CA ASP A 336 12.56 9.56 -31.87
C ASP A 336 12.17 8.19 -31.27
N TRP A 337 11.07 8.14 -30.52
CA TRP A 337 10.72 6.95 -29.74
C TRP A 337 10.38 5.75 -30.63
N GLU A 338 10.99 4.61 -30.30
CA GLU A 338 10.69 3.31 -30.91
C GLU A 338 10.69 2.17 -29.88
N VAL A 339 9.95 1.10 -30.19
CA VAL A 339 9.87 -0.07 -29.31
C VAL A 339 11.19 -0.84 -29.34
N MET A 340 11.85 -0.96 -28.20
CA MET A 340 13.07 -1.75 -28.06
C MET A 340 12.76 -3.27 -28.06
N HIS A 341 12.70 -3.88 -29.23
CA HIS A 341 12.34 -5.30 -29.41
C HIS A 341 13.24 -6.32 -28.70
N HIS A 342 14.46 -5.94 -28.32
CA HIS A 342 15.41 -6.82 -27.64
C HIS A 342 15.33 -6.76 -26.11
N TRP A 343 14.51 -5.87 -25.55
CA TRP A 343 14.35 -5.74 -24.10
C TRP A 343 12.96 -6.24 -23.68
N LEU A 344 12.92 -7.34 -22.94
CA LEU A 344 11.67 -8.07 -22.64
C LEU A 344 10.88 -7.48 -21.47
N GLN A 345 11.44 -6.50 -20.75
CA GLN A 345 10.83 -5.87 -19.58
C GLN A 345 10.88 -4.33 -19.71
N PRO A 346 10.12 -3.74 -20.64
CA PRO A 346 10.03 -2.28 -20.75
C PRO A 346 9.47 -1.66 -19.46
N MET A 347 9.52 -0.33 -19.34
CA MET A 347 8.86 0.35 -18.23
C MET A 347 7.36 0.08 -18.26
N LEU A 348 6.75 0.00 -17.08
CA LEU A 348 5.30 -0.04 -16.98
C LEU A 348 4.75 1.33 -17.39
N PRO A 349 3.70 1.40 -18.22
CA PRO A 349 2.90 2.60 -18.36
C PRO A 349 2.47 3.11 -16.98
N THR A 350 2.35 4.43 -16.82
CA THR A 350 2.10 5.09 -15.54
C THR A 350 0.96 4.44 -14.77
N GLN A 351 -0.14 4.12 -15.47
CA GLN A 351 -1.35 3.56 -14.88
C GLN A 351 -1.21 2.15 -14.26
N TYR A 352 -0.17 1.38 -14.65
CA TYR A 352 0.10 0.03 -14.11
C TYR A 352 1.28 0.00 -13.13
N THR A 353 1.87 1.14 -12.75
CA THR A 353 3.06 1.19 -11.88
C THR A 353 2.85 0.42 -10.56
N GLU A 354 1.63 0.47 -10.01
CA GLU A 354 1.25 -0.23 -8.79
C GLU A 354 1.42 -1.76 -8.87
N ALA A 355 1.46 -2.35 -10.07
CA ALA A 355 1.73 -3.77 -10.28
C ALA A 355 3.05 -4.22 -9.60
N SER A 356 4.04 -3.32 -9.53
CA SER A 356 5.33 -3.63 -8.91
C SER A 356 5.26 -3.78 -7.39
N CYS A 357 4.24 -3.22 -6.72
CA CYS A 357 4.08 -3.34 -5.27
C CYS A 357 3.93 -4.81 -4.86
N PHE A 358 3.27 -5.62 -5.71
CA PHE A 358 3.06 -7.05 -5.46
C PHE A 358 4.36 -7.85 -5.30
N LYS A 359 5.49 -7.39 -5.86
CA LYS A 359 6.79 -8.08 -5.76
C LYS A 359 7.24 -8.27 -4.31
N CYS A 360 7.02 -7.27 -3.46
CA CYS A 360 7.41 -7.29 -2.04
C CYS A 360 6.21 -7.49 -1.11
N HIS A 361 4.99 -7.21 -1.60
CA HIS A 361 3.76 -7.22 -0.82
C HIS A 361 2.75 -8.31 -1.24
N ASN A 362 3.22 -9.41 -1.83
CA ASN A 362 2.38 -10.49 -2.37
C ASN A 362 1.37 -11.14 -1.40
N ASN A 363 1.53 -10.98 -0.08
CA ASN A 363 0.62 -11.54 0.93
C ASN A 363 -0.16 -10.49 1.73
N ASN A 364 -0.13 -9.22 1.31
CA ASN A 364 -0.91 -8.15 1.93
C ASN A 364 -1.96 -7.63 0.93
N LEU A 365 -3.21 -7.57 1.36
CA LEU A 365 -4.35 -7.11 0.56
C LEU A 365 -4.71 -5.63 0.80
N ASP A 366 -4.14 -4.99 1.82
CA ASP A 366 -4.40 -3.59 2.18
C ASP A 366 -3.11 -2.78 2.10
N LEU A 367 -2.73 -2.47 0.86
CA LEU A 367 -1.56 -1.66 0.56
C LEU A 367 -1.94 -0.20 0.38
N LYS A 368 -1.62 0.63 1.39
CA LYS A 368 -1.77 2.09 1.30
C LYS A 368 -0.94 2.62 0.13
N GLY A 369 -1.58 3.36 -0.79
CA GLY A 369 -0.93 3.90 -1.99
C GLY A 369 -0.87 2.95 -3.19
N ALA A 370 -1.59 1.82 -3.16
CA ALA A 370 -1.70 0.88 -4.29
C ALA A 370 -3.17 0.43 -4.51
N ASP A 371 -4.08 1.38 -4.59
CA ASP A 371 -5.53 1.16 -4.61
C ASP A 371 -5.99 0.36 -5.84
N LYS A 372 -5.36 0.58 -7.00
CA LYS A 372 -5.68 -0.15 -8.24
C LYS A 372 -5.19 -1.59 -8.19
N LEU A 373 -4.00 -1.83 -7.62
CA LEU A 373 -3.54 -3.21 -7.35
C LEU A 373 -4.47 -3.92 -6.37
N ASN A 374 -4.84 -3.27 -5.26
CA ASN A 374 -5.76 -3.83 -4.26
C ASN A 374 -7.12 -4.16 -4.88
N LEU A 375 -7.65 -3.27 -5.73
CA LEU A 375 -8.89 -3.51 -6.48
C LEU A 375 -8.75 -4.71 -7.42
N GLY A 376 -7.66 -4.79 -8.17
CA GLY A 376 -7.38 -5.91 -9.08
C GLY A 376 -7.31 -7.27 -8.38
N LEU A 377 -6.60 -7.34 -7.25
CA LEU A 377 -6.52 -8.56 -6.43
C LEU A 377 -7.88 -8.94 -5.84
N SER A 378 -8.64 -7.96 -5.36
CA SER A 378 -10.01 -8.16 -4.85
C SER A 378 -10.95 -8.69 -5.94
N LEU A 379 -10.88 -8.15 -7.17
CA LEU A 379 -11.67 -8.61 -8.31
C LEU A 379 -11.27 -10.03 -8.76
N ILE A 380 -9.97 -10.36 -8.76
CA ILE A 380 -9.45 -11.70 -9.05
C ILE A 380 -10.02 -12.72 -8.06
N ASP A 381 -10.03 -12.42 -6.76
CA ASP A 381 -10.56 -13.31 -5.73
C ASP A 381 -12.10 -13.41 -5.82
N LYS A 382 -12.81 -12.28 -5.97
CA LYS A 382 -14.28 -12.25 -6.05
C LYS A 382 -14.84 -12.87 -7.33
N SER A 383 -14.15 -12.74 -8.46
CA SER A 383 -14.52 -13.38 -9.73
C SER A 383 -14.10 -14.85 -9.79
N GLY A 384 -13.25 -15.31 -8.88
CA GLY A 384 -12.78 -16.70 -8.82
C GLY A 384 -11.79 -17.07 -9.91
N CYS A 385 -11.01 -16.11 -10.41
CA CYS A 385 -9.98 -16.36 -11.42
C CYS A 385 -9.02 -17.48 -10.98
N ASN A 386 -8.64 -17.48 -9.70
CA ASN A 386 -7.75 -18.44 -9.06
C ASN A 386 -8.32 -19.87 -8.91
N GLY A 387 -9.62 -20.06 -9.21
CA GLY A 387 -10.23 -21.39 -9.27
C GLY A 387 -9.96 -22.10 -10.60
N CYS A 388 -9.80 -21.32 -11.68
CA CYS A 388 -9.45 -21.84 -13.00
C CYS A 388 -7.97 -21.70 -13.29
N HIS A 389 -7.35 -20.61 -12.85
CA HIS A 389 -5.93 -20.30 -13.03
C HIS A 389 -5.16 -20.57 -11.75
N LEU A 390 -3.96 -21.14 -11.86
CA LEU A 390 -3.06 -21.26 -10.71
C LEU A 390 -2.34 -19.93 -10.48
N VAL A 391 -2.36 -19.41 -9.26
CA VAL A 391 -1.50 -18.31 -8.80
C VAL A 391 -0.91 -18.73 -7.46
N GLN A 392 0.37 -19.13 -7.45
CA GLN A 392 0.98 -19.72 -6.25
C GLN A 392 1.05 -18.73 -5.08
N ASP A 393 1.40 -17.48 -5.36
CA ASP A 393 1.56 -16.43 -4.34
C ASP A 393 0.22 -15.80 -3.89
N PHE A 394 -0.88 -16.13 -4.57
CA PHE A 394 -2.21 -15.60 -4.26
C PHE A 394 -3.29 -16.67 -4.46
N PRO A 395 -3.29 -17.75 -3.66
CA PRO A 395 -4.21 -18.88 -3.86
C PRO A 395 -5.65 -18.53 -3.48
N GLN A 396 -6.61 -19.20 -4.12
CA GLN A 396 -8.03 -19.13 -3.75
C GLN A 396 -8.25 -19.74 -2.35
N LEU A 397 -8.90 -19.01 -1.46
CA LEU A 397 -9.24 -19.53 -0.11
C LEU A 397 -10.46 -20.45 -0.14
N ASN A 398 -11.51 -20.02 -0.86
CA ASN A 398 -12.75 -20.77 -1.01
C ASN A 398 -13.35 -20.56 -2.39
N LYS A 399 -14.07 -21.57 -2.87
CA LYS A 399 -14.84 -21.48 -4.11
C LYS A 399 -15.84 -20.33 -4.05
N VAL A 400 -15.87 -19.52 -5.11
CA VAL A 400 -16.72 -18.31 -5.19
C VAL A 400 -18.17 -18.62 -5.58
N GLY A 401 -18.38 -19.68 -6.35
CA GLY A 401 -19.69 -20.09 -6.80
C GLY A 401 -20.44 -20.86 -5.70
N PRO A 402 -21.78 -20.84 -5.71
CA PRO A 402 -22.58 -21.63 -4.79
C PRO A 402 -22.28 -23.12 -4.91
N ASN A 403 -22.48 -23.84 -3.80
CA ASN A 403 -22.48 -25.30 -3.80
C ASN A 403 -23.67 -25.82 -4.64
N LEU A 404 -23.40 -26.71 -5.59
CA LEU A 404 -24.41 -27.27 -6.50
C LEU A 404 -24.83 -28.70 -6.16
N THR A 405 -24.32 -29.31 -5.08
CA THR A 405 -24.64 -30.70 -4.68
C THR A 405 -26.09 -30.92 -4.22
N LYS A 406 -26.84 -29.84 -3.94
CA LYS A 406 -28.25 -29.85 -3.52
C LYS A 406 -29.10 -28.89 -4.36
N LEU A 407 -28.71 -28.68 -5.62
CA LEU A 407 -29.31 -27.65 -6.47
C LEU A 407 -30.78 -27.97 -6.80
N ASP A 408 -31.12 -29.25 -6.88
CA ASP A 408 -32.46 -29.79 -7.12
C ASP A 408 -33.47 -29.43 -6.02
N GLU A 409 -33.03 -29.14 -4.80
CA GLU A 409 -33.89 -28.65 -3.70
C GLU A 409 -34.32 -27.18 -3.88
N LYS A 410 -33.69 -26.44 -4.83
CA LYS A 410 -33.82 -24.98 -4.93
C LYS A 410 -34.42 -24.48 -6.24
N VAL A 411 -34.03 -25.07 -7.37
CA VAL A 411 -34.36 -24.57 -8.71
C VAL A 411 -34.75 -25.70 -9.64
N SER A 412 -35.54 -25.42 -10.67
CA SER A 412 -35.85 -26.40 -11.72
C SER A 412 -34.72 -26.53 -12.75
N ARG A 413 -34.73 -27.63 -13.52
CA ARG A 413 -33.78 -27.87 -14.62
C ARG A 413 -33.86 -26.77 -15.68
N GLU A 414 -35.07 -26.33 -16.03
CA GLU A 414 -35.33 -25.24 -16.99
C GLU A 414 -34.71 -23.92 -16.52
N TRP A 415 -34.87 -23.59 -15.22
CA TRP A 415 -34.25 -22.41 -14.64
C TRP A 415 -32.72 -22.47 -14.76
N VAL A 416 -32.11 -23.62 -14.44
CA VAL A 416 -30.66 -23.84 -14.58
C VAL A 416 -30.21 -23.69 -16.03
N ALA A 417 -30.94 -24.25 -16.98
CA ALA A 417 -30.62 -24.14 -18.40
C ALA A 417 -30.61 -22.68 -18.87
N LYS A 418 -31.65 -21.91 -18.54
CA LYS A 418 -31.73 -20.47 -18.85
C LYS A 418 -30.62 -19.66 -18.18
N TRP A 419 -30.34 -19.95 -16.90
CA TRP A 419 -29.27 -19.29 -16.15
C TRP A 419 -27.90 -19.53 -16.76
N ILE A 420 -27.59 -20.77 -17.16
CA ILE A 420 -26.32 -21.11 -17.82
C ILE A 420 -26.24 -20.48 -19.21
N GLN A 421 -27.35 -20.41 -19.94
CA GLN A 421 -27.40 -19.83 -21.28
C GLN A 421 -27.09 -18.33 -21.26
N ASN A 422 -27.70 -17.57 -20.34
CA ASN A 422 -27.51 -16.13 -20.21
C ASN A 422 -27.74 -15.64 -18.77
N PRO A 423 -26.73 -15.66 -17.90
CA PRO A 423 -26.88 -15.25 -16.49
C PRO A 423 -27.36 -13.80 -16.32
N LYS A 424 -26.93 -12.89 -17.20
CA LYS A 424 -27.21 -11.45 -17.08
C LYS A 424 -28.66 -11.08 -17.37
N GLU A 425 -29.39 -11.92 -18.09
CA GLU A 425 -30.83 -11.73 -18.35
C GLU A 425 -31.68 -11.91 -17.08
N PHE A 426 -31.21 -12.74 -16.15
CA PHE A 426 -31.86 -12.84 -14.85
C PHE A 426 -31.38 -11.73 -13.89
N ARG A 427 -30.08 -11.41 -13.89
CA ARG A 427 -29.46 -10.39 -13.03
C ARG A 427 -28.31 -9.67 -13.72
N HIS A 428 -28.46 -8.37 -13.96
CA HIS A 428 -27.49 -7.56 -14.72
C HIS A 428 -26.07 -7.56 -14.11
N ASN A 429 -25.97 -7.54 -12.77
CA ASN A 429 -24.72 -7.49 -12.00
C ASN A 429 -24.29 -8.85 -11.43
N THR A 430 -24.75 -9.96 -12.01
CA THR A 430 -24.32 -11.30 -11.58
C THR A 430 -22.82 -11.52 -11.79
N LYS A 431 -22.17 -12.17 -10.81
CA LYS A 431 -20.77 -12.64 -10.90
C LYS A 431 -20.62 -13.92 -11.72
N MET A 432 -21.72 -14.60 -12.07
CA MET A 432 -21.66 -15.77 -12.95
C MET A 432 -21.33 -15.32 -14.37
N PRO A 433 -20.18 -15.72 -14.94
CA PRO A 433 -19.76 -15.24 -16.25
C PRO A 433 -20.50 -15.97 -17.38
N SER A 434 -20.50 -15.37 -18.57
CA SER A 434 -21.13 -15.91 -19.76
C SER A 434 -20.19 -16.87 -20.49
N TYR A 435 -20.49 -18.17 -20.43
CA TYR A 435 -19.76 -19.22 -21.16
C TYR A 435 -20.25 -19.40 -22.60
N PHE A 436 -21.56 -19.21 -22.79
CA PHE A 436 -22.27 -19.43 -24.03
C PHE A 436 -22.67 -18.09 -24.67
N GLY A 437 -23.15 -18.13 -25.91
CA GLY A 437 -23.57 -16.93 -26.65
C GLY A 437 -22.42 -16.00 -27.07
N GLN A 438 -21.18 -16.45 -26.95
CA GLN A 438 -20.00 -15.63 -27.25
C GLN A 438 -19.75 -15.51 -28.77
N GLU A 439 -18.94 -14.52 -29.17
CA GLU A 439 -18.67 -14.22 -30.58
C GLU A 439 -18.20 -15.45 -31.38
N ASN A 440 -17.30 -16.26 -30.80
CA ASN A 440 -16.74 -17.47 -31.42
C ASN A 440 -17.72 -18.66 -31.50
N GLN A 441 -18.94 -18.50 -30.96
CA GLN A 441 -20.03 -19.48 -30.91
C GLN A 441 -21.31 -19.00 -31.62
N SER A 442 -21.26 -17.87 -32.33
CA SER A 442 -22.44 -17.22 -32.93
C SER A 442 -23.07 -17.97 -34.12
N SER A 443 -22.35 -18.89 -34.76
CA SER A 443 -22.87 -19.66 -35.91
C SER A 443 -24.06 -20.56 -35.52
N PRO A 444 -25.03 -20.82 -36.43
CA PRO A 444 -26.18 -21.69 -36.14
C PRO A 444 -25.79 -23.08 -35.63
N LYS A 445 -24.72 -23.67 -36.19
CA LYS A 445 -24.19 -24.97 -35.74
C LYS A 445 -23.66 -24.93 -34.31
N MET A 446 -22.93 -23.89 -33.94
CA MET A 446 -22.43 -23.72 -32.58
C MET A 446 -23.55 -23.41 -31.59
N LYS A 447 -24.57 -22.65 -31.98
CA LYS A 447 -25.76 -22.44 -31.13
C LYS A 447 -26.47 -23.75 -30.81
N ALA A 448 -26.65 -24.62 -31.82
CA ALA A 448 -27.25 -25.95 -31.63
C ALA A 448 -26.39 -26.85 -30.72
N TRP A 449 -25.06 -26.86 -30.93
CA TRP A 449 -24.09 -27.53 -30.07
C TRP A 449 -24.20 -27.07 -28.61
N ASN A 450 -24.15 -25.75 -28.38
CA ASN A 450 -24.24 -25.16 -27.06
C ASN A 450 -25.56 -25.52 -26.36
N ASN A 451 -26.69 -25.51 -27.08
CA ASN A 451 -27.98 -25.89 -26.51
C ASN A 451 -27.98 -27.34 -26.02
N ALA A 452 -27.37 -28.26 -26.76
CA ALA A 452 -27.23 -29.65 -26.32
C ALA A 452 -26.31 -29.80 -25.10
N GLU A 453 -25.22 -29.02 -25.03
CA GLU A 453 -24.35 -28.97 -23.84
C GLU A 453 -25.08 -28.42 -22.61
N ILE A 454 -25.78 -27.30 -22.76
CA ILE A 454 -26.56 -26.66 -21.68
C ILE A 454 -27.65 -27.61 -21.18
N PHE A 455 -28.37 -28.26 -22.09
CA PHE A 455 -29.38 -29.25 -21.73
C PHE A 455 -28.75 -30.41 -20.94
N ALA A 456 -27.66 -31.00 -21.42
CA ALA A 456 -26.96 -32.07 -20.71
C ALA A 456 -26.47 -31.63 -19.31
N ILE A 457 -25.83 -30.46 -19.20
CA ILE A 457 -25.33 -29.93 -17.93
C ILE A 457 -26.49 -29.71 -16.94
N SER A 458 -27.56 -29.06 -17.37
CA SER A 458 -28.73 -28.79 -16.51
C SER A 458 -29.39 -30.08 -16.03
N SER A 459 -29.54 -31.09 -16.90
CA SER A 459 -30.05 -32.42 -16.51
C SER A 459 -29.12 -33.18 -15.57
N TYR A 460 -27.81 -32.95 -15.63
CA TYR A 460 -26.86 -33.56 -14.69
C TYR A 460 -26.91 -32.90 -13.31
N LEU A 461 -27.13 -31.58 -13.25
CA LEU A 461 -27.15 -30.82 -12.02
C LEU A 461 -28.48 -30.89 -11.27
N VAL A 462 -29.59 -31.15 -11.97
CA VAL A 462 -30.93 -31.25 -11.40
C VAL A 462 -31.59 -32.53 -11.90
N ASP A 463 -31.81 -33.49 -11.00
CA ASP A 463 -32.48 -34.75 -11.30
C ASP A 463 -33.97 -34.51 -11.64
N GLY A 464 -34.37 -34.93 -12.84
CA GLY A 464 -35.67 -34.61 -13.44
C GLY A 464 -36.88 -35.21 -12.72
N GLU A 465 -36.69 -36.22 -11.87
CA GLU A 465 -37.79 -36.81 -11.06
C GLU A 465 -38.13 -36.00 -9.80
N LYS A 466 -37.29 -35.03 -9.39
CA LYS A 466 -37.45 -34.27 -8.14
C LYS A 466 -37.61 -32.76 -8.33
N GLY A 467 -37.14 -32.21 -9.45
CA GLY A 467 -37.12 -30.78 -9.71
C GLY A 467 -38.47 -30.19 -10.14
N SER A 468 -39.40 -30.01 -9.21
CA SER A 468 -40.48 -29.03 -9.38
C SER A 468 -40.28 -27.89 -8.40
N ILE A 469 -40.32 -26.64 -8.86
CA ILE A 469 -40.49 -25.48 -7.96
C ILE A 469 -41.77 -25.77 -7.17
N SER A 470 -41.65 -26.04 -5.86
CA SER A 470 -42.83 -26.12 -5.03
C SER A 470 -43.54 -24.77 -5.11
N SER A 471 -44.85 -24.78 -5.34
CA SER A 471 -45.65 -23.56 -5.24
C SER A 471 -45.34 -22.92 -3.89
N SER A 472 -44.96 -21.65 -3.88
CA SER A 472 -44.65 -20.92 -2.64
C SER A 472 -45.82 -21.06 -1.66
N ASP A 473 -45.55 -21.71 -0.53
CA ASP A 473 -46.54 -21.93 0.52
C ASP A 473 -46.65 -20.67 1.39
N HIS A 474 -47.87 -20.13 1.48
CA HIS A 474 -48.17 -18.94 2.28
C HIS A 474 -47.76 -19.06 3.76
N ARG A 475 -47.59 -20.27 4.30
CA ARG A 475 -47.12 -20.48 5.69
C ARG A 475 -45.73 -19.91 5.97
N PHE A 476 -44.92 -19.71 4.93
CA PHE A 476 -43.57 -19.15 5.02
C PHE A 476 -43.52 -17.67 4.58
N MET A 477 -44.68 -17.04 4.37
CA MET A 477 -44.80 -15.63 3.99
C MET A 477 -45.52 -14.88 5.11
N GLY A 478 -44.92 -13.78 5.55
CA GLY A 478 -45.47 -12.86 6.54
C GLY A 478 -45.84 -11.51 5.91
N ASP A 479 -45.58 -10.43 6.63
CA ASP A 479 -45.78 -9.05 6.20
C ASP A 479 -44.59 -8.55 5.38
N SER A 480 -44.86 -8.11 4.14
CA SER A 480 -43.83 -7.60 3.24
C SER A 480 -43.35 -6.20 3.62
N GLU A 481 -44.18 -5.35 4.23
CA GLU A 481 -43.78 -3.99 4.64
C GLU A 481 -42.86 -4.07 5.86
N ASN A 482 -43.22 -4.88 6.86
CA ASN A 482 -42.31 -5.16 7.97
C ASN A 482 -41.04 -5.88 7.50
N GLY A 483 -41.15 -6.78 6.52
CA GLY A 483 -40.01 -7.45 5.90
C GLY A 483 -39.01 -6.47 5.25
N GLN A 484 -39.50 -5.39 4.66
CA GLN A 484 -38.65 -4.32 4.13
C GLN A 484 -37.92 -3.59 5.26
N HIS A 485 -38.64 -3.16 6.30
CA HIS A 485 -38.04 -2.49 7.47
C HIS A 485 -36.93 -3.34 8.09
N LEU A 486 -37.20 -4.64 8.32
CA LEU A 486 -36.21 -5.58 8.87
C LEU A 486 -34.98 -5.75 7.97
N PHE A 487 -35.16 -5.71 6.64
CA PHE A 487 -34.05 -5.82 5.69
C PHE A 487 -33.09 -4.63 5.81
N GLU A 488 -33.64 -3.44 6.02
CA GLU A 488 -32.92 -2.17 6.19
C GLU A 488 -32.28 -2.06 7.58
N SER A 489 -32.93 -2.57 8.63
CA SER A 489 -32.50 -2.38 10.03
C SER A 489 -31.57 -3.48 10.60
N ILE A 490 -31.80 -4.77 10.28
CA ILE A 490 -31.06 -5.90 10.90
C ILE A 490 -29.63 -6.02 10.34
N GLY A 491 -29.36 -5.45 9.16
CA GLY A 491 -28.04 -5.39 8.53
C GLY A 491 -27.90 -6.19 7.23
N CYS A 492 -29.00 -6.58 6.58
CA CYS A 492 -28.95 -7.28 5.29
C CYS A 492 -28.23 -6.44 4.20
N MET A 493 -28.41 -5.12 4.24
CA MET A 493 -27.78 -4.14 3.33
C MET A 493 -26.27 -4.01 3.49
N GLY A 494 -25.66 -4.57 4.54
CA GLY A 494 -24.20 -4.62 4.67
C GLY A 494 -23.54 -5.55 3.64
N CYS A 495 -24.32 -6.45 3.02
CA CYS A 495 -23.83 -7.39 2.01
C CYS A 495 -24.73 -7.48 0.76
N HIS A 496 -26.03 -7.22 0.87
CA HIS A 496 -27.00 -7.38 -0.21
C HIS A 496 -27.52 -6.03 -0.72
N VAL A 497 -27.81 -5.98 -2.01
CA VAL A 497 -28.51 -4.87 -2.66
C VAL A 497 -29.76 -5.39 -3.36
N VAL A 498 -30.75 -4.52 -3.54
CA VAL A 498 -31.98 -4.78 -4.31
C VAL A 498 -32.08 -3.71 -5.40
N GLU A 499 -31.29 -3.89 -6.47
CA GLU A 499 -31.14 -2.90 -7.55
C GLU A 499 -31.64 -3.50 -8.87
N PRO A 500 -32.89 -3.22 -9.30
CA PRO A 500 -33.47 -3.82 -10.52
C PRO A 500 -32.73 -3.39 -11.79
N ASP A 501 -32.26 -2.14 -11.83
CA ASP A 501 -31.56 -1.55 -12.96
C ASP A 501 -30.07 -1.36 -12.68
N PRO A 502 -29.21 -1.34 -13.72
CA PRO A 502 -27.81 -0.96 -13.56
C PRO A 502 -27.67 0.47 -13.07
N VAL A 503 -26.90 0.67 -11.99
CA VAL A 503 -26.49 1.99 -11.50
C VAL A 503 -25.06 2.25 -11.95
N GLU A 504 -24.84 3.37 -12.64
CA GLU A 504 -23.48 3.84 -12.96
C GLU A 504 -22.82 4.35 -11.67
N THR A 505 -22.11 3.46 -10.98
CA THR A 505 -21.24 3.80 -9.85
C THR A 505 -19.79 3.57 -10.20
N GLU A 506 -18.91 4.43 -9.68
CA GLU A 506 -17.48 4.23 -9.80
C GLU A 506 -17.07 2.89 -9.15
N THR A 507 -16.33 2.06 -9.89
CA THR A 507 -15.88 0.77 -9.39
C THR A 507 -14.68 0.97 -8.46
N THR A 508 -14.94 0.92 -7.16
CA THR A 508 -13.93 1.09 -6.12
C THR A 508 -13.90 -0.11 -5.17
N LEU A 509 -12.85 -0.22 -4.36
CA LEU A 509 -12.80 -1.21 -3.26
C LEU A 509 -14.00 -1.08 -2.31
N LYS A 510 -14.46 0.17 -2.08
CA LYS A 510 -15.60 0.49 -1.23
C LYS A 510 -16.92 -0.02 -1.83
N ASP A 511 -17.10 0.11 -3.15
CA ASP A 511 -18.27 -0.46 -3.84
C ASP A 511 -18.31 -1.99 -3.74
N GLN A 512 -17.13 -2.62 -3.82
CA GLN A 512 -17.01 -4.07 -3.77
C GLN A 512 -17.43 -4.69 -2.42
N THR A 513 -17.40 -3.95 -1.30
CA THR A 513 -17.90 -4.45 0.01
C THR A 513 -19.43 -4.42 0.08
N LYS A 514 -20.09 -3.44 -0.54
CA LYS A 514 -21.56 -3.37 -0.65
C LYS A 514 -22.12 -4.57 -1.42
N ARG A 515 -21.41 -5.01 -2.45
CA ARG A 515 -21.81 -6.11 -3.36
C ARG A 515 -21.17 -7.46 -2.99
N HIS A 516 -21.05 -7.75 -1.69
CA HIS A 516 -20.51 -9.04 -1.23
C HIS A 516 -21.48 -10.20 -1.51
N GLY A 517 -22.70 -10.06 -1.03
CA GLY A 517 -23.83 -10.93 -1.34
C GLY A 517 -24.37 -10.68 -2.75
N PRO A 518 -25.11 -11.64 -3.33
CA PRO A 518 -25.77 -11.41 -4.60
C PRO A 518 -26.85 -10.33 -4.49
N ASN A 519 -27.04 -9.58 -5.58
CA ASN A 519 -28.26 -8.80 -5.78
C ASN A 519 -29.49 -9.73 -5.68
N LEU A 520 -30.48 -9.31 -4.89
CA LEU A 520 -31.66 -10.11 -4.57
C LEU A 520 -32.81 -9.91 -5.55
N VAL A 521 -32.61 -9.15 -6.63
CA VAL A 521 -33.61 -9.02 -7.68
C VAL A 521 -33.98 -10.36 -8.31
N GLY A 522 -35.27 -10.54 -8.56
CA GLY A 522 -35.84 -11.72 -9.21
C GLY A 522 -35.80 -13.00 -8.36
N VAL A 523 -35.46 -12.96 -7.07
CA VAL A 523 -35.41 -14.18 -6.22
C VAL A 523 -36.75 -14.92 -6.22
N GLY A 524 -37.88 -14.22 -6.26
CA GLY A 524 -39.21 -14.81 -6.36
C GLY A 524 -39.47 -15.62 -7.62
N SER A 525 -38.63 -15.45 -8.66
CA SER A 525 -38.66 -16.22 -9.92
C SER A 525 -37.65 -17.37 -9.97
N LYS A 526 -36.89 -17.57 -8.89
CA LYS A 526 -35.83 -18.58 -8.81
C LYS A 526 -36.18 -19.76 -7.92
N THR A 527 -36.79 -19.51 -6.77
CA THR A 527 -36.92 -20.49 -5.68
C THR A 527 -38.26 -20.31 -4.96
N SER A 528 -38.61 -21.23 -4.06
CA SER A 528 -39.84 -21.15 -3.26
C SER A 528 -39.64 -20.33 -1.98
N ALA A 529 -40.75 -19.83 -1.41
CA ALA A 529 -40.76 -19.14 -0.12
C ALA A 529 -40.21 -20.01 1.02
N GLU A 530 -40.53 -21.31 1.04
CA GLU A 530 -40.00 -22.27 2.01
C GLU A 530 -38.48 -22.34 1.99
N TRP A 531 -37.87 -22.34 0.80
CA TRP A 531 -36.41 -22.35 0.68
C TRP A 531 -35.79 -21.06 1.21
N VAL A 532 -36.36 -19.89 0.87
CA VAL A 532 -35.86 -18.58 1.33
C VAL A 532 -35.94 -18.48 2.85
N TYR A 533 -37.08 -18.86 3.43
CA TYR A 533 -37.29 -18.90 4.89
C TYR A 533 -36.21 -19.75 5.58
N ASN A 534 -36.02 -20.99 5.12
CA ASN A 534 -35.05 -21.90 5.72
C ASN A 534 -33.60 -21.39 5.55
N TRP A 535 -33.28 -20.78 4.40
CA TRP A 535 -31.98 -20.19 4.14
C TRP A 535 -31.67 -18.99 5.05
N ILE A 536 -32.66 -18.14 5.32
CA ILE A 536 -32.53 -16.99 6.22
C ILE A 536 -32.39 -17.47 7.69
N LYS A 537 -33.14 -18.51 8.09
CA LYS A 537 -33.09 -19.07 9.44
C LYS A 537 -31.76 -19.75 9.76
N ASP A 538 -31.26 -20.58 8.85
CA ASP A 538 -30.00 -21.30 9.04
C ASP A 538 -29.32 -21.64 7.69
N PRO A 539 -28.51 -20.72 7.13
CA PRO A 539 -27.83 -20.96 5.86
C PRO A 539 -26.81 -22.11 5.93
N LEU A 540 -26.30 -22.42 7.12
CA LEU A 540 -25.30 -23.47 7.32
C LEU A 540 -25.89 -24.88 7.22
N SER A 541 -27.20 -25.03 7.48
CA SER A 541 -27.93 -26.29 7.26
C SER A 541 -27.90 -26.74 5.79
N TYR A 542 -27.97 -25.78 4.86
CA TYR A 542 -27.91 -26.03 3.42
C TYR A 542 -26.46 -26.11 2.93
N ASN A 543 -25.62 -25.15 3.34
CA ASN A 543 -24.20 -25.12 3.00
C ASN A 543 -23.33 -24.80 4.24
N PRO A 544 -22.64 -25.81 4.82
CA PRO A 544 -21.80 -25.63 6.00
C PRO A 544 -20.64 -24.64 5.82
N LYS A 545 -20.25 -24.33 4.58
CA LYS A 545 -19.23 -23.34 4.23
C LYS A 545 -19.83 -22.06 3.63
N SER A 546 -21.09 -21.74 3.94
CA SER A 546 -21.73 -20.53 3.44
C SER A 546 -20.98 -19.28 3.90
N ARG A 547 -20.87 -18.28 3.03
CA ARG A 547 -20.38 -16.95 3.41
C ARG A 547 -21.46 -16.14 4.13
N MET A 548 -22.74 -16.42 3.87
CA MET A 548 -23.85 -15.79 4.59
C MET A 548 -23.88 -16.31 6.03
N PRO A 549 -23.72 -15.43 7.04
CA PRO A 549 -23.77 -15.82 8.44
C PRO A 549 -25.22 -16.01 8.91
N ASN A 550 -25.38 -16.51 10.13
CA ASN A 550 -26.70 -16.57 10.77
C ASN A 550 -27.02 -15.20 11.40
N LEU A 551 -28.06 -14.51 10.90
CA LEU A 551 -28.50 -13.21 11.41
C LEU A 551 -29.35 -13.29 12.68
N ARG A 552 -29.61 -14.50 13.19
CA ARG A 552 -30.35 -14.76 14.44
C ARG A 552 -31.75 -14.15 14.42
N VAL A 553 -32.46 -14.30 13.30
CA VAL A 553 -33.83 -13.79 13.12
C VAL A 553 -34.87 -14.70 13.77
N SER A 554 -35.96 -14.10 14.27
CA SER A 554 -37.11 -14.84 14.81
C SER A 554 -37.82 -15.62 13.70
N ASP A 555 -38.77 -16.49 14.06
CA ASP A 555 -39.57 -17.19 13.05
C ASP A 555 -40.51 -16.26 12.29
N GLU A 556 -40.95 -15.16 12.91
CA GLU A 556 -41.82 -14.19 12.25
C GLU A 556 -41.00 -13.22 11.37
N ASP A 557 -39.89 -12.69 11.90
CA ASP A 557 -38.93 -11.87 11.14
C ASP A 557 -38.52 -12.59 9.83
N ALA A 558 -38.28 -13.90 9.91
CA ALA A 558 -37.89 -14.70 8.75
C ALA A 558 -39.00 -14.83 7.71
N LYS A 559 -40.28 -14.89 8.12
CA LYS A 559 -41.42 -14.92 7.19
C LYS A 559 -41.66 -13.56 6.53
N ASP A 560 -41.50 -12.49 7.29
CA ASP A 560 -41.64 -11.11 6.80
C ASP A 560 -40.56 -10.79 5.76
N LEU A 561 -39.29 -11.06 6.11
CA LEU A 561 -38.16 -10.97 5.18
C LEU A 561 -38.37 -11.84 3.93
N THR A 562 -38.92 -13.04 4.11
CA THR A 562 -39.24 -13.93 2.98
C THR A 562 -40.32 -13.31 2.08
N ALA A 563 -41.38 -12.73 2.64
CA ALA A 563 -42.44 -12.07 1.87
C ALA A 563 -41.88 -10.91 1.03
N TYR A 564 -41.05 -10.06 1.64
CA TYR A 564 -40.37 -8.96 0.96
C TYR A 564 -39.47 -9.44 -0.19
N ILE A 565 -38.58 -10.39 0.06
CA ILE A 565 -37.64 -10.92 -0.96
C ILE A 565 -38.40 -11.63 -2.10
N MET A 566 -39.45 -12.37 -1.78
CA MET A 566 -40.26 -13.10 -2.77
C MET A 566 -41.12 -12.18 -3.65
N SER A 567 -41.38 -10.93 -3.22
CA SER A 567 -42.07 -9.94 -4.04
C SER A 567 -41.27 -9.55 -5.30
N SER A 568 -39.94 -9.67 -5.26
CA SER A 568 -39.07 -9.37 -6.40
C SER A 568 -39.05 -10.52 -7.42
N ARG A 569 -39.78 -10.34 -8.53
CA ARG A 569 -39.90 -11.30 -9.64
C ARG A 569 -39.34 -10.74 -10.94
N ASN A 570 -38.90 -11.63 -11.83
CA ASN A 570 -38.45 -11.34 -13.19
C ASN A 570 -39.32 -12.17 -14.16
N GLU A 571 -40.47 -11.61 -14.54
CA GLU A 571 -41.45 -12.28 -15.40
C GLU A 571 -40.93 -12.54 -16.82
N ASP A 572 -40.07 -11.66 -17.34
CA ASP A 572 -39.45 -11.83 -18.65
C ASP A 572 -38.59 -13.09 -18.70
N PHE A 573 -37.77 -13.32 -17.66
CA PHE A 573 -36.97 -14.53 -17.54
C PHE A 573 -37.82 -15.79 -17.34
N GLU A 574 -38.91 -15.71 -16.58
CA GLU A 574 -39.85 -16.83 -16.41
C GLU A 574 -40.48 -17.24 -17.74
N ASN A 575 -40.91 -16.25 -18.53
CA ASN A 575 -41.59 -16.44 -19.81
C ASN A 575 -40.64 -16.76 -20.98
N SER A 576 -39.32 -16.61 -20.79
CA SER A 576 -38.33 -16.98 -21.81
C SER A 576 -38.43 -18.48 -22.18
N PRO A 577 -38.16 -18.87 -23.44
CA PRO A 577 -38.26 -20.27 -23.86
C PRO A 577 -37.17 -21.16 -23.22
N ASP A 578 -37.54 -22.39 -22.86
CA ASP A 578 -36.57 -23.39 -22.40
C ASP A 578 -35.63 -23.86 -23.54
N VAL A 579 -34.44 -24.31 -23.17
CA VAL A 579 -33.46 -24.90 -24.07
C VAL A 579 -33.97 -26.27 -24.52
N LYS A 580 -34.13 -26.47 -25.82
CA LYS A 580 -34.59 -27.74 -26.39
C LYS A 580 -33.41 -28.66 -26.73
N LEU A 581 -33.52 -29.92 -26.34
CA LEU A 581 -32.58 -30.96 -26.74
C LEU A 581 -32.77 -31.34 -28.20
N ASN A 582 -31.67 -31.45 -28.94
CA ASN A 582 -31.59 -32.14 -30.22
C ASN A 582 -30.64 -33.33 -30.07
N GLU A 583 -31.17 -34.55 -30.15
CA GLU A 583 -30.39 -35.78 -29.95
C GLU A 583 -29.24 -35.93 -30.97
N ASN A 584 -29.40 -35.42 -32.20
CA ASN A 584 -28.32 -35.48 -33.19
C ASN A 584 -27.11 -34.62 -32.78
N ASP A 585 -27.36 -33.46 -32.17
CA ASP A 585 -26.30 -32.58 -31.67
C ASP A 585 -25.64 -33.20 -30.43
N LEU A 586 -26.43 -33.83 -29.54
CA LEU A 586 -25.92 -34.58 -28.39
C LEU A 586 -25.00 -35.73 -28.83
N ASP A 587 -25.42 -36.50 -29.83
CA ASP A 587 -24.64 -37.60 -30.40
C ASP A 587 -23.35 -37.10 -31.06
N ALA A 588 -23.40 -35.95 -31.76
CA ALA A 588 -22.22 -35.33 -32.33
C ALA A 588 -21.20 -34.92 -31.25
N ILE A 589 -21.65 -34.36 -30.13
CA ILE A 589 -20.79 -33.99 -29.00
C ILE A 589 -20.17 -35.23 -28.37
N ALA A 590 -21.00 -36.22 -28.04
CA ALA A 590 -20.55 -37.48 -27.45
C ALA A 590 -19.53 -38.19 -28.35
N PHE A 591 -19.82 -38.30 -29.65
CA PHE A 591 -18.90 -38.86 -30.65
C PHE A 591 -17.57 -38.11 -30.67
N THR A 592 -17.60 -36.77 -30.69
CA THR A 592 -16.39 -35.94 -30.76
C THR A 592 -15.48 -36.14 -29.53
N HIS A 593 -16.05 -36.31 -28.34
CA HIS A 593 -15.27 -36.64 -27.15
C HIS A 593 -14.76 -38.08 -27.15
N LEU A 594 -15.58 -39.04 -27.61
CA LEU A 594 -15.18 -40.44 -27.70
C LEU A 594 -14.05 -40.65 -28.73
N SER A 595 -14.13 -40.01 -29.89
CA SER A 595 -13.12 -40.14 -30.96
C SER A 595 -11.76 -39.57 -30.58
N LYS A 596 -11.70 -38.62 -29.64
CA LYS A 596 -10.43 -38.16 -29.04
C LYS A 596 -9.78 -39.21 -28.11
N GLN A 597 -10.53 -40.21 -27.65
CA GLN A 597 -10.07 -41.22 -26.68
C GLN A 597 -9.91 -42.63 -27.27
N MET A 598 -10.58 -42.91 -28.38
CA MET A 598 -10.56 -44.22 -29.04
C MET A 598 -10.75 -44.08 -30.55
N PRO A 599 -10.37 -45.08 -31.36
CA PRO A 599 -10.59 -45.03 -32.80
C PRO A 599 -12.08 -44.84 -33.14
N GLU A 600 -12.37 -44.13 -34.22
CA GLU A 600 -13.74 -43.72 -34.59
C GLU A 600 -14.73 -44.89 -34.70
N SER A 601 -14.28 -46.07 -35.15
CA SER A 601 -15.12 -47.26 -35.22
C SER A 601 -15.59 -47.74 -33.84
N PHE A 602 -14.74 -47.67 -32.82
CA PHE A 602 -15.09 -47.99 -31.44
C PHE A 602 -15.91 -46.87 -30.79
N ALA A 603 -15.61 -45.60 -31.10
CA ALA A 603 -16.39 -44.46 -30.64
C ALA A 603 -17.84 -44.57 -31.12
N ASN A 604 -18.04 -44.89 -32.40
CA ASN A 604 -19.38 -45.07 -32.97
C ASN A 604 -20.12 -46.25 -32.33
N LYS A 605 -19.44 -47.40 -32.16
CA LYS A 605 -20.03 -48.57 -31.48
C LYS A 605 -20.47 -48.22 -30.06
N LYS A 606 -19.60 -47.59 -29.28
CA LYS A 606 -19.91 -47.19 -27.91
C LYS A 606 -21.06 -46.19 -27.85
N LEU A 607 -21.09 -45.22 -28.76
CA LEU A 607 -22.18 -44.25 -28.85
C LEU A 607 -23.53 -44.92 -29.11
N THR A 608 -23.57 -45.93 -30.00
CA THR A 608 -24.81 -46.68 -30.29
C THR A 608 -25.28 -47.59 -29.15
N GLU A 609 -24.39 -47.96 -28.25
CA GLU A 609 -24.71 -48.77 -27.06
C GLU A 609 -25.25 -47.92 -25.91
N MET A 610 -25.01 -46.60 -25.91
CA MET A 610 -25.45 -45.69 -24.86
C MET A 610 -26.92 -45.30 -25.03
N ASN A 611 -27.70 -45.35 -23.95
CA ASN A 611 -29.05 -44.76 -23.90
C ASN A 611 -29.00 -43.23 -23.72
N LEU A 612 -30.16 -42.58 -23.76
CA LEU A 612 -30.25 -41.11 -23.66
C LEU A 612 -29.65 -40.57 -22.36
N ASP A 613 -29.96 -41.17 -21.22
CA ASP A 613 -29.45 -40.72 -19.91
C ASP A 613 -27.94 -40.92 -19.81
N GLU A 614 -27.41 -42.01 -20.36
CA GLU A 614 -25.96 -42.25 -20.44
C GLU A 614 -25.28 -41.22 -21.34
N LYS A 615 -25.89 -40.84 -22.46
CA LYS A 615 -25.40 -39.77 -23.35
C LYS A 615 -25.41 -38.42 -22.67
N LEU A 616 -26.52 -38.04 -22.03
CA LEU A 616 -26.65 -36.79 -21.28
C LEU A 616 -25.60 -36.72 -20.15
N ASN A 617 -25.49 -37.76 -19.33
CA ASN A 617 -24.50 -37.82 -18.26
C ASN A 617 -23.06 -37.76 -18.79
N TYR A 618 -22.76 -38.45 -19.90
CA TYR A 618 -21.44 -38.41 -20.51
C TYR A 618 -21.09 -37.01 -21.03
N VAL A 619 -21.98 -36.42 -21.83
CA VAL A 619 -21.78 -35.08 -22.41
C VAL A 619 -21.69 -34.04 -21.31
N ALA A 620 -22.58 -34.05 -20.32
CA ALA A 620 -22.55 -33.14 -19.18
C ALA A 620 -21.20 -33.18 -18.46
N LYS A 621 -20.70 -34.37 -18.11
CA LYS A 621 -19.40 -34.51 -17.46
C LYS A 621 -18.26 -33.97 -18.32
N LYS A 622 -18.31 -34.20 -19.64
CA LYS A 622 -17.30 -33.69 -20.57
C LYS A 622 -17.37 -32.17 -20.71
N SER A 623 -18.56 -31.58 -20.81
CA SER A 623 -18.74 -30.13 -20.91
C SER A 623 -18.37 -29.42 -19.60
N ILE A 624 -18.78 -29.94 -18.43
CA ILE A 624 -18.33 -29.42 -17.11
C ILE A 624 -16.80 -29.47 -17.00
N THR A 625 -16.18 -30.56 -17.47
CA THR A 625 -14.70 -30.65 -17.51
C THR A 625 -14.09 -29.65 -18.47
N HIS A 626 -14.69 -29.50 -19.65
CA HIS A 626 -14.18 -28.63 -20.70
C HIS A 626 -14.19 -27.16 -20.26
N TYR A 627 -15.31 -26.69 -19.71
CA TYR A 627 -15.49 -25.31 -19.24
C TYR A 627 -14.98 -25.06 -17.83
N GLY A 628 -14.64 -26.09 -17.05
CA GLY A 628 -14.02 -25.94 -15.74
C GLY A 628 -14.97 -25.40 -14.66
N CYS A 629 -16.27 -25.69 -14.73
CA CYS A 629 -17.27 -25.15 -13.81
C CYS A 629 -16.95 -25.47 -12.33
N PHE A 630 -16.23 -26.56 -12.08
CA PHE A 630 -15.78 -26.97 -10.75
C PHE A 630 -14.72 -26.06 -10.11
N GLY A 631 -14.08 -25.16 -10.89
CA GLY A 631 -13.15 -24.16 -10.38
C GLY A 631 -13.87 -23.12 -9.51
N CYS A 632 -15.11 -22.79 -9.86
CA CYS A 632 -15.95 -21.90 -9.06
C CYS A 632 -16.98 -22.64 -8.21
N HIS A 633 -17.44 -23.83 -8.61
CA HIS A 633 -18.54 -24.54 -7.93
C HIS A 633 -18.11 -25.86 -7.28
N ASN A 634 -18.78 -26.24 -6.19
CA ASN A 634 -18.76 -27.63 -5.72
C ASN A 634 -19.79 -28.44 -6.50
N ILE A 635 -19.33 -29.49 -7.18
CA ILE A 635 -20.13 -30.32 -8.08
C ILE A 635 -19.75 -31.78 -7.81
N ASP A 636 -20.76 -32.63 -7.64
CA ASP A 636 -20.56 -34.06 -7.35
C ASP A 636 -19.75 -34.75 -8.45
N GLY A 637 -18.70 -35.45 -8.03
CA GLY A 637 -17.78 -36.19 -8.89
C GLY A 637 -16.64 -35.35 -9.48
N PHE A 638 -16.54 -34.07 -9.12
CA PHE A 638 -15.50 -33.14 -9.58
C PHE A 638 -14.59 -32.60 -8.47
N GLU A 639 -14.68 -33.12 -7.25
CA GLU A 639 -14.00 -32.59 -6.05
C GLU A 639 -12.48 -32.60 -6.17
N LYS A 640 -11.92 -33.52 -6.97
CA LYS A 640 -10.47 -33.69 -7.19
C LYS A 640 -10.00 -33.15 -8.54
N SER A 641 -10.85 -32.41 -9.25
CA SER A 641 -10.51 -31.88 -10.57
C SER A 641 -9.47 -30.77 -10.45
N LYS A 642 -8.52 -30.75 -11.39
CA LYS A 642 -7.46 -29.73 -11.42
C LYS A 642 -7.93 -28.48 -12.19
N PRO A 643 -7.41 -27.28 -11.84
CA PRO A 643 -7.66 -26.06 -12.60
C PRO A 643 -7.37 -26.24 -14.11
N ILE A 644 -8.15 -25.57 -14.96
CA ILE A 644 -8.12 -25.73 -16.43
C ILE A 644 -7.44 -24.58 -17.18
N GLY A 645 -7.22 -23.46 -16.50
CA GLY A 645 -6.64 -22.24 -17.04
C GLY A 645 -5.12 -22.33 -17.10
N THR A 646 -4.51 -21.36 -17.78
CA THR A 646 -3.04 -21.20 -17.74
C THR A 646 -2.59 -20.87 -16.32
N ASP A 647 -1.39 -21.29 -15.96
CA ASP A 647 -0.73 -20.80 -14.76
C ASP A 647 -0.46 -19.30 -14.92
N LEU A 648 -0.91 -18.51 -13.95
CA LEU A 648 -0.78 -17.06 -13.93
C LEU A 648 0.35 -16.58 -13.02
N THR A 649 1.02 -17.47 -12.27
CA THR A 649 2.04 -17.14 -11.25
C THR A 649 3.12 -16.18 -11.76
N GLU A 650 3.53 -16.32 -13.02
CA GLU A 650 4.55 -15.46 -13.64
C GLU A 650 4.10 -14.88 -15.00
N GLU A 651 2.79 -14.92 -15.29
CA GLU A 651 2.25 -14.56 -16.61
C GLU A 651 2.47 -13.08 -16.96
N GLY A 652 2.51 -12.17 -15.97
CA GLY A 652 2.83 -10.75 -16.18
C GLY A 652 4.22 -10.51 -16.79
N SER A 653 5.16 -11.43 -16.55
CA SER A 653 6.52 -11.39 -17.11
C SER A 653 6.68 -12.15 -18.43
N LYS A 654 5.59 -12.67 -18.99
CA LYS A 654 5.62 -13.42 -20.25
C LYS A 654 6.01 -12.52 -21.42
N PRO A 655 7.07 -12.87 -22.16
CA PRO A 655 7.44 -12.13 -23.36
C PRO A 655 6.31 -12.06 -24.38
N THR A 656 6.11 -10.89 -25.00
CA THR A 656 4.99 -10.67 -25.93
C THR A 656 5.01 -11.62 -27.13
N ASN A 657 6.18 -12.07 -27.58
CA ASN A 657 6.31 -13.06 -28.65
C ASN A 657 5.82 -14.47 -28.27
N LYS A 658 5.53 -14.74 -26.99
CA LYS A 658 4.90 -15.98 -26.50
C LYS A 658 3.39 -15.83 -26.31
N LEU A 659 2.82 -14.65 -26.55
CA LEU A 659 1.38 -14.41 -26.53
C LEU A 659 0.83 -14.59 -27.95
N ASP A 660 -0.24 -15.39 -28.08
CA ASP A 660 -0.93 -15.59 -29.36
C ASP A 660 -1.96 -14.47 -29.57
N PHE A 661 -1.65 -13.53 -30.47
CA PHE A 661 -2.56 -12.46 -30.93
C PHE A 661 -3.54 -12.95 -31.99
N GLY A 662 -3.47 -14.23 -32.40
CA GLY A 662 -4.30 -14.79 -33.44
C GLY A 662 -4.17 -14.03 -34.76
N LEU A 663 -5.31 -13.57 -35.28
CA LEU A 663 -5.38 -12.75 -36.50
C LEU A 663 -5.71 -11.28 -36.18
N LEU A 664 -5.58 -10.87 -34.92
CA LEU A 664 -5.84 -9.52 -34.46
C LEU A 664 -4.57 -8.68 -34.59
N HIS A 665 -4.59 -7.68 -35.48
CA HIS A 665 -3.47 -6.77 -35.72
C HIS A 665 -3.82 -5.30 -35.46
N THR A 666 -4.99 -5.05 -34.87
CA THR A 666 -5.54 -3.70 -34.61
C THR A 666 -5.25 -3.20 -33.20
N ILE A 667 -4.62 -4.02 -32.36
CA ILE A 667 -4.20 -3.65 -31.00
C ILE A 667 -2.68 -3.60 -30.96
N ASP A 668 -2.15 -2.86 -30.00
CA ASP A 668 -0.73 -2.86 -29.74
C ASP A 668 -0.23 -4.24 -29.32
N HIS A 669 0.94 -4.63 -29.84
CA HIS A 669 1.58 -5.89 -29.52
C HIS A 669 2.42 -5.74 -28.24
N THR A 670 1.73 -5.49 -27.12
CA THR A 670 2.28 -5.45 -25.76
C THR A 670 1.59 -6.50 -24.88
N ASN A 671 2.17 -6.81 -23.71
CA ASN A 671 1.56 -7.76 -22.78
C ASN A 671 0.26 -7.24 -22.16
N HIS A 672 0.24 -5.97 -21.71
CA HIS A 672 -0.94 -5.33 -21.12
C HIS A 672 -2.09 -5.23 -22.13
N ALA A 673 -1.85 -4.77 -23.36
CA ALA A 673 -2.89 -4.71 -24.39
C ALA A 673 -3.46 -6.10 -24.71
N TRP A 674 -2.63 -7.16 -24.65
CA TRP A 674 -3.10 -8.53 -24.81
C TRP A 674 -4.03 -8.95 -23.67
N PHE A 675 -3.67 -8.64 -22.41
CA PHE A 675 -4.47 -8.94 -21.23
C PHE A 675 -5.79 -8.17 -21.23
N GLU A 676 -5.77 -6.88 -21.57
CA GLU A 676 -6.97 -6.05 -21.65
C GLU A 676 -7.94 -6.55 -22.71
N ALA A 677 -7.45 -6.81 -23.92
CA ALA A 677 -8.27 -7.39 -24.99
C ALA A 677 -8.83 -8.77 -24.59
N LYS A 678 -8.05 -9.57 -23.84
CA LYS A 678 -8.48 -10.87 -23.33
C LYS A 678 -9.55 -10.73 -22.23
N LEU A 679 -9.48 -9.73 -21.36
CA LEU A 679 -10.45 -9.51 -20.30
C LEU A 679 -11.74 -8.90 -20.85
N ALA A 680 -11.63 -7.95 -21.80
CA ALA A 680 -12.76 -7.32 -22.48
C ALA A 680 -13.56 -8.33 -23.34
N ASN A 681 -12.85 -9.14 -24.13
CA ASN A 681 -13.45 -10.20 -24.95
C ASN A 681 -12.55 -11.44 -24.94
N PRO A 682 -12.77 -12.39 -24.00
CA PRO A 682 -11.97 -13.60 -23.86
C PRO A 682 -11.88 -14.49 -25.09
N ARG A 683 -12.77 -14.30 -26.07
CA ARG A 683 -12.85 -15.08 -27.31
C ARG A 683 -12.26 -14.37 -28.53
N ILE A 684 -11.77 -13.13 -28.37
CA ILE A 684 -11.39 -12.25 -29.49
C ILE A 684 -10.35 -12.88 -30.44
N TYR A 685 -9.38 -13.64 -29.90
CA TYR A 685 -8.31 -14.25 -30.69
C TYR A 685 -8.72 -15.47 -31.53
N ASP A 686 -9.99 -15.92 -31.44
CA ASP A 686 -10.58 -16.88 -32.36
C ASP A 686 -11.20 -16.21 -33.61
N ARG A 687 -11.29 -14.87 -33.66
CA ARG A 687 -11.90 -14.16 -34.78
C ARG A 687 -11.17 -14.49 -36.08
N GLY A 688 -11.94 -14.96 -37.08
CA GLY A 688 -11.41 -15.40 -38.37
C GLY A 688 -10.70 -16.76 -38.37
N LYS A 689 -10.45 -17.39 -37.21
CA LYS A 689 -9.86 -18.73 -37.14
C LYS A 689 -10.91 -19.81 -37.43
N VAL A 690 -10.54 -20.80 -38.23
CA VAL A 690 -11.35 -22.00 -38.46
C VAL A 690 -10.86 -23.10 -37.52
N SER A 691 -11.53 -23.23 -36.38
CA SER A 691 -11.20 -24.23 -35.36
C SER A 691 -12.39 -25.18 -35.10
N PRO A 692 -12.15 -26.48 -34.89
CA PRO A 692 -13.17 -27.41 -34.39
C PRO A 692 -13.78 -26.92 -33.07
N PRO A 693 -15.04 -27.30 -32.74
CA PRO A 693 -15.75 -26.80 -31.55
C PRO A 693 -14.95 -26.90 -30.25
N LEU A 694 -14.31 -28.05 -29.99
CA LEU A 694 -13.57 -28.29 -28.75
C LEU A 694 -12.18 -27.61 -28.67
N ASP A 695 -11.71 -27.03 -29.77
CA ASP A 695 -10.39 -26.39 -29.84
C ASP A 695 -10.50 -24.85 -29.84
N LYS A 696 -11.74 -24.33 -29.80
CA LYS A 696 -12.03 -22.91 -29.61
C LYS A 696 -11.66 -22.46 -28.20
N LEU A 697 -11.34 -21.17 -28.04
CA LEU A 697 -11.10 -20.55 -26.75
C LEU A 697 -12.32 -20.73 -25.83
N LYS A 698 -12.05 -20.93 -24.53
CA LYS A 698 -13.06 -21.39 -23.53
C LYS A 698 -13.16 -20.58 -22.22
N MET A 699 -12.30 -19.58 -21.98
CA MET A 699 -12.44 -18.59 -20.89
C MET A 699 -13.75 -17.77 -20.98
N PRO A 700 -14.65 -17.79 -19.98
CA PRO A 700 -15.95 -17.13 -20.06
C PRO A 700 -15.82 -15.61 -19.97
N ASN A 701 -16.86 -14.89 -20.42
CA ASN A 701 -16.91 -13.43 -20.36
C ASN A 701 -17.58 -12.95 -19.06
N PHE A 702 -16.81 -12.26 -18.22
CA PHE A 702 -17.27 -11.66 -16.98
C PHE A 702 -17.95 -10.31 -17.20
N ASN A 703 -17.74 -9.69 -18.38
CA ASN A 703 -18.24 -8.38 -18.78
C ASN A 703 -17.75 -7.28 -17.83
N PHE A 704 -16.45 -7.30 -17.58
CA PHE A 704 -15.77 -6.27 -16.81
C PHE A 704 -15.85 -4.92 -17.51
N ASN A 705 -15.98 -3.84 -16.75
CA ASN A 705 -15.83 -2.49 -17.27
C ASN A 705 -14.33 -2.12 -17.42
N GLU A 706 -14.04 -0.96 -18.00
CA GLU A 706 -12.67 -0.52 -18.27
C GLU A 706 -11.81 -0.42 -16.99
N THR A 707 -12.36 0.14 -15.90
CA THR A 707 -11.68 0.24 -14.60
C THR A 707 -11.35 -1.14 -14.01
N GLU A 708 -12.27 -2.09 -14.10
CA GLU A 708 -12.05 -3.47 -13.65
C GLU A 708 -10.99 -4.17 -14.50
N ILE A 709 -11.02 -3.99 -15.83
CA ILE A 709 -10.03 -4.55 -16.76
C ILE A 709 -8.63 -4.00 -16.43
N GLU A 710 -8.51 -2.70 -16.23
CA GLU A 710 -7.26 -2.05 -15.91
C GLU A 710 -6.70 -2.52 -14.55
N ALA A 711 -7.56 -2.63 -13.53
CA ALA A 711 -7.19 -3.11 -12.21
C ALA A 711 -6.74 -4.58 -12.23
N ILE A 712 -7.49 -5.46 -12.91
CA ILE A 712 -7.12 -6.88 -13.07
C ILE A 712 -5.82 -7.00 -13.88
N THR A 713 -5.64 -6.19 -14.93
CA THR A 713 -4.39 -6.15 -15.71
C THR A 713 -3.21 -5.72 -14.84
N THR A 714 -3.39 -4.70 -13.99
CA THR A 714 -2.40 -4.27 -13.00
C THR A 714 -1.98 -5.43 -12.08
N ALA A 715 -2.94 -6.19 -11.56
CA ALA A 715 -2.66 -7.36 -10.73
C ALA A 715 -1.92 -8.48 -11.50
N ILE A 716 -2.35 -8.80 -12.72
CA ILE A 716 -1.69 -9.82 -13.57
C ILE A 716 -0.24 -9.42 -13.90
N LEU A 717 0.02 -8.14 -14.20
CA LEU A 717 1.38 -7.62 -14.40
C LEU A 717 2.25 -7.74 -13.14
N GLY A 718 1.61 -7.71 -11.96
CA GLY A 718 2.25 -7.97 -10.68
C GLY A 718 2.70 -9.42 -10.49
N PHE A 719 2.01 -10.39 -11.10
CA PHE A 719 2.40 -11.81 -11.12
C PHE A 719 3.59 -12.03 -12.07
N ASN A 720 4.79 -11.70 -11.60
CA ASN A 720 6.01 -11.68 -12.40
C ASN A 720 7.11 -12.58 -11.83
N ALA A 721 8.03 -13.00 -12.70
CA ALA A 721 9.16 -13.86 -12.34
C ALA A 721 10.28 -13.15 -11.54
N ASN A 722 10.22 -11.82 -11.35
CA ASN A 722 11.32 -11.11 -10.69
C ASN A 722 11.37 -11.51 -9.21
N LYS A 723 12.54 -11.97 -8.75
CA LYS A 723 12.72 -12.38 -7.37
C LYS A 723 13.35 -11.25 -6.56
N VAL A 724 12.81 -11.04 -5.37
CA VAL A 724 13.32 -10.14 -4.35
C VAL A 724 13.91 -10.94 -3.20
N GLU A 725 14.94 -10.40 -2.55
CA GLU A 725 15.51 -11.01 -1.35
C GLU A 725 14.47 -11.07 -0.22
N GLU A 726 14.59 -12.09 0.63
CA GLU A 726 13.61 -12.37 1.68
C GLU A 726 13.46 -11.20 2.66
N ARG A 727 14.54 -10.46 2.92
CA ARG A 727 14.55 -9.34 3.86
C ARG A 727 13.75 -8.11 3.43
N ILE A 728 13.45 -7.96 2.14
CA ILE A 728 12.68 -6.81 1.62
C ILE A 728 11.20 -7.17 1.37
N LYS A 729 10.81 -8.43 1.58
CA LYS A 729 9.40 -8.83 1.55
C LYS A 729 8.71 -8.32 2.81
N ALA A 730 7.66 -7.52 2.63
CA ALA A 730 6.97 -6.87 3.73
C ALA A 730 6.34 -7.86 4.71
N HIS A 731 5.83 -8.98 4.21
CA HIS A 731 5.18 -10.00 5.03
C HIS A 731 6.12 -10.68 6.04
N ASN A 732 7.44 -10.65 5.84
CA ASN A 732 8.37 -11.21 6.83
C ASN A 732 8.49 -10.37 8.11
N ASN A 733 8.03 -9.12 8.05
CA ASN A 733 8.00 -8.23 9.21
C ASN A 733 6.64 -8.25 9.93
N VAL A 734 5.67 -9.03 9.43
CA VAL A 734 4.32 -9.12 9.98
C VAL A 734 4.04 -10.57 10.39
N ASN A 735 3.31 -10.77 11.48
CA ASN A 735 2.93 -12.10 11.93
C ASN A 735 2.05 -12.80 10.88
N GLU A 736 2.35 -14.07 10.56
CA GLU A 736 1.61 -14.86 9.57
C GLU A 736 0.10 -14.95 9.89
N MET A 737 -0.26 -15.13 11.17
CA MET A 737 -1.68 -15.16 11.59
C MET A 737 -2.38 -13.82 11.39
N ALA A 738 -1.68 -12.69 11.54
CA ALA A 738 -2.26 -11.38 11.26
C ALA A 738 -2.54 -11.18 9.77
N GLN A 739 -1.70 -11.72 8.89
CA GLN A 739 -1.92 -11.70 7.43
C GLN A 739 -3.12 -12.57 7.05
N GLU A 740 -3.20 -13.77 7.61
CA GLU A 740 -4.37 -14.65 7.44
C GLU A 740 -5.64 -13.95 7.93
N GLY A 741 -5.59 -13.31 9.11
CA GLY A 741 -6.69 -12.52 9.67
C GLY A 741 -7.18 -11.40 8.74
N ALA A 742 -6.26 -10.65 8.13
CA ALA A 742 -6.61 -9.61 7.15
C ALA A 742 -7.38 -10.17 5.95
N ARG A 743 -6.95 -11.33 5.42
CA ARG A 743 -7.66 -12.01 4.32
C ARG A 743 -9.04 -12.51 4.74
N LEU A 744 -9.17 -13.06 5.95
CA LEU A 744 -10.44 -13.53 6.49
C LEU A 744 -11.45 -12.39 6.70
N VAL A 745 -11.00 -11.23 7.21
CA VAL A 745 -11.83 -10.02 7.35
C VAL A 745 -12.48 -9.63 6.02
N LYS A 746 -11.74 -9.70 4.92
CA LYS A 746 -12.27 -9.44 3.56
C LYS A 746 -13.17 -10.56 3.05
N GLN A 747 -12.78 -11.82 3.29
CA GLN A 747 -13.53 -12.99 2.85
C GLN A 747 -14.95 -13.04 3.44
N TYR A 748 -15.11 -12.62 4.70
CA TYR A 748 -16.41 -12.57 5.40
C TYR A 748 -17.02 -11.16 5.42
N ASN A 749 -16.42 -10.20 4.71
CA ASN A 749 -16.91 -8.84 4.53
C ASN A 749 -17.16 -8.07 5.83
N CYS A 750 -16.29 -8.22 6.84
CA CYS A 750 -16.45 -7.50 8.09
C CYS A 750 -16.43 -5.97 7.87
N GLN A 751 -15.66 -5.52 6.86
CA GLN A 751 -15.58 -4.12 6.42
C GLN A 751 -16.87 -3.60 5.76
N GLY A 752 -17.81 -4.46 5.35
CA GLY A 752 -19.12 -4.03 4.85
C GLY A 752 -19.97 -3.37 5.95
N CYS A 753 -19.82 -3.84 7.18
CA CYS A 753 -20.54 -3.34 8.35
C CYS A 753 -19.67 -2.44 9.23
N HIS A 754 -18.41 -2.83 9.47
CA HIS A 754 -17.50 -2.16 10.40
C HIS A 754 -16.49 -1.28 9.68
N LEU A 755 -16.09 -0.18 10.32
CA LEU A 755 -14.90 0.57 9.94
C LEU A 755 -13.67 -0.11 10.57
N ILE A 756 -12.70 -0.53 9.74
CA ILE A 756 -11.47 -1.24 10.15
C ILE A 756 -10.28 -0.65 9.39
N ASP A 757 -9.27 -0.16 10.10
CA ASP A 757 -8.12 0.60 9.54
C ASP A 757 -8.58 1.72 8.60
N ASP A 758 -9.58 2.50 9.06
CA ASP A 758 -10.19 3.62 8.33
C ASP A 758 -10.85 3.25 7.00
N PHE A 759 -11.11 1.97 6.77
CA PHE A 759 -11.77 1.45 5.58
C PHE A 759 -13.02 0.62 5.94
N GLY A 760 -14.12 0.84 5.21
CA GLY A 760 -15.37 0.09 5.41
C GLY A 760 -16.53 0.93 5.91
N GLY A 761 -17.39 0.32 6.73
CA GLY A 761 -18.47 0.98 7.46
C GLY A 761 -19.65 1.44 6.60
N GLN A 762 -19.87 0.85 5.43
CA GLN A 762 -20.87 1.36 4.49
C GLN A 762 -22.31 1.23 4.99
N LEU A 763 -22.57 0.29 5.90
CA LEU A 763 -23.89 0.17 6.52
C LEU A 763 -24.27 1.44 7.34
N VAL A 764 -23.29 2.19 7.85
CA VAL A 764 -23.52 3.47 8.54
C VAL A 764 -24.24 4.46 7.61
N GLU A 765 -23.88 4.50 6.33
CA GLU A 765 -24.49 5.39 5.33
C GLU A 765 -25.98 5.11 5.13
N GLN A 766 -26.45 3.90 5.44
CA GLN A 766 -27.85 3.48 5.27
C GLN A 766 -28.67 3.65 6.55
N ILE A 767 -28.07 3.34 7.71
CA ILE A 767 -28.73 3.45 9.02
C ILE A 767 -28.82 4.92 9.49
N GLY A 768 -27.98 5.80 8.96
CA GLY A 768 -27.99 7.23 9.30
C GLY A 768 -27.01 7.54 10.43
N ALA A 769 -27.51 7.84 11.63
CA ALA A 769 -26.66 8.29 12.73
C ALA A 769 -25.68 7.18 13.17
N ALA A 770 -24.40 7.53 13.29
CA ALA A 770 -23.31 6.58 13.63
C ALA A 770 -23.55 5.84 14.97
N GLU A 771 -24.33 6.42 15.85
CA GLU A 771 -24.77 5.81 17.10
C GLU A 771 -25.72 4.62 16.92
N TYR A 772 -26.46 4.51 15.82
CA TYR A 772 -27.31 3.34 15.54
C TYR A 772 -26.63 2.32 14.61
N ALA A 773 -25.39 2.60 14.19
CA ALA A 773 -24.64 1.76 13.28
C ALA A 773 -23.72 0.76 14.02
N PRO A 774 -23.18 -0.26 13.30
CA PRO A 774 -22.16 -1.15 13.85
C PRO A 774 -20.95 -0.37 14.39
N PRO A 775 -20.28 -0.87 15.44
CA PRO A 775 -19.15 -0.17 16.04
C PRO A 775 -17.97 -0.04 15.07
N ASN A 776 -17.25 1.09 15.20
CA ASN A 776 -15.90 1.25 14.67
C ASN A 776 -14.93 0.31 15.40
N LEU A 777 -14.10 -0.42 14.64
CA LEU A 777 -13.16 -1.44 15.13
C LEU A 777 -11.68 -1.04 14.96
N ASN A 778 -11.38 0.22 14.64
CA ASN A 778 -10.01 0.73 14.47
C ASN A 778 -9.10 0.53 15.69
N THR A 779 -9.65 0.35 16.90
CA THR A 779 -8.89 0.14 18.15
C THR A 779 -9.25 -1.18 18.84
N GLU A 780 -9.86 -2.13 18.12
CA GLU A 780 -10.43 -3.34 18.74
C GLU A 780 -9.35 -4.24 19.38
N GLY A 781 -8.13 -4.24 18.85
CA GLY A 781 -7.01 -5.02 19.37
C GLY A 781 -6.47 -4.50 20.70
N ALA A 782 -6.44 -3.18 20.89
CA ALA A 782 -6.11 -2.53 22.15
C ALA A 782 -7.27 -2.62 23.15
N LYS A 783 -8.51 -2.53 22.66
CA LYS A 783 -9.75 -2.43 23.44
C LYS A 783 -10.19 -3.70 24.12
N ALA A 784 -10.26 -4.81 23.38
CA ALA A 784 -10.92 -6.02 23.85
C ALA A 784 -9.94 -7.05 24.40
N ASN A 785 -10.37 -7.80 25.42
CA ASN A 785 -9.64 -8.99 25.87
C ASN A 785 -9.79 -10.12 24.82
N PRO A 786 -8.68 -10.74 24.35
CA PRO A 786 -8.74 -11.76 23.29
C PRO A 786 -9.68 -12.93 23.59
N ASP A 787 -9.66 -13.45 24.82
CA ASP A 787 -10.50 -14.59 25.23
C ASP A 787 -11.99 -14.24 25.22
N TRP A 788 -12.31 -13.02 25.67
CA TRP A 788 -13.68 -12.50 25.60
C TRP A 788 -14.11 -12.29 24.15
N LEU A 789 -13.24 -11.69 23.32
CA LEU A 789 -13.55 -11.38 21.93
C LEU A 789 -13.79 -12.68 21.14
N LEU A 790 -12.96 -13.71 21.33
CA LEU A 790 -13.18 -15.04 20.75
C LEU A 790 -14.54 -15.64 21.19
N SER A 791 -14.86 -15.55 22.48
CA SER A 791 -16.12 -16.05 23.02
C SER A 791 -17.32 -15.29 22.44
N PHE A 792 -17.21 -13.96 22.30
CA PHE A 792 -18.22 -13.09 21.71
C PHE A 792 -18.43 -13.37 20.21
N LEU A 793 -17.35 -13.51 19.44
CA LEU A 793 -17.44 -13.78 18.00
C LEU A 793 -18.10 -15.13 17.70
N ASN A 794 -17.86 -16.12 18.55
CA ASN A 794 -18.54 -17.41 18.46
C ASN A 794 -20.03 -17.32 18.89
N ASN A 795 -20.34 -16.53 19.93
CA ASN A 795 -21.71 -16.38 20.43
C ASN A 795 -22.03 -14.91 20.76
N PRO A 796 -22.39 -14.09 19.75
CA PRO A 796 -22.60 -12.65 19.95
C PRO A 796 -23.76 -12.36 20.89
N SER A 797 -23.51 -11.62 21.97
CA SER A 797 -24.53 -11.07 22.88
C SER A 797 -24.89 -9.62 22.53
N ILE A 798 -25.94 -9.06 23.13
CA ILE A 798 -26.30 -7.65 22.96
C ILE A 798 -25.36 -6.80 23.82
N ILE A 799 -24.54 -5.98 23.17
CA ILE A 799 -23.62 -5.05 23.85
C ILE A 799 -24.21 -3.65 23.91
N ARG A 800 -24.86 -3.21 22.83
CA ARG A 800 -25.50 -1.89 22.71
C ARG A 800 -27.01 -2.11 22.62
N PRO A 801 -27.76 -1.88 23.72
CA PRO A 801 -29.18 -2.22 23.79
C PRO A 801 -30.06 -1.47 22.80
N ASN A 802 -29.65 -0.26 22.41
CA ASN A 802 -30.39 0.63 21.51
C ASN A 802 -30.20 0.31 20.00
N LEU A 803 -29.43 -0.74 19.65
CA LEU A 803 -29.18 -1.12 18.26
C LEU A 803 -30.17 -2.18 17.78
N GLU A 804 -30.86 -1.90 16.68
CA GLU A 804 -31.63 -2.92 15.96
C GLU A 804 -30.73 -3.80 15.08
N VAL A 805 -29.65 -3.23 14.53
CA VAL A 805 -28.64 -3.96 13.75
C VAL A 805 -27.97 -5.05 14.59
N ARG A 806 -27.88 -6.27 14.04
CA ARG A 806 -27.42 -7.44 14.78
C ARG A 806 -26.04 -7.88 14.31
N MET A 807 -25.12 -8.10 15.26
CA MET A 807 -23.90 -8.85 14.97
C MET A 807 -24.27 -10.29 14.57
N PRO A 808 -23.88 -10.77 13.37
CA PRO A 808 -24.18 -12.13 12.93
C PRO A 808 -23.33 -13.18 13.65
N SER A 809 -23.83 -14.43 13.70
CA SER A 809 -23.05 -15.58 14.15
C SER A 809 -22.36 -16.26 12.97
N PHE A 810 -21.03 -16.45 13.07
CA PHE A 810 -20.23 -17.11 12.05
C PHE A 810 -19.72 -18.49 12.52
N HIS A 811 -20.62 -19.45 12.75
CA HIS A 811 -20.23 -20.81 13.18
C HIS A 811 -19.44 -21.60 12.11
N GLN A 812 -19.31 -21.07 10.90
CA GLN A 812 -18.46 -21.60 9.84
C GLN A 812 -16.98 -21.19 9.97
N ILE A 813 -16.66 -20.22 10.84
CA ILE A 813 -15.30 -19.80 11.15
C ILE A 813 -14.82 -20.60 12.34
N THR A 814 -13.63 -21.19 12.22
CA THR A 814 -13.00 -21.98 13.29
C THR A 814 -12.31 -21.09 14.31
N ASP A 815 -12.07 -21.59 15.53
CA ASP A 815 -11.33 -20.84 16.55
C ASP A 815 -9.92 -20.40 16.10
N SER A 816 -9.27 -21.19 15.23
CA SER A 816 -7.97 -20.83 14.65
C SER A 816 -8.07 -19.63 13.71
N GLU A 817 -9.11 -19.59 12.87
CA GLU A 817 -9.39 -18.47 11.98
C GLU A 817 -9.80 -17.22 12.78
N TRP A 818 -10.61 -17.38 13.83
CA TRP A 818 -10.92 -16.28 14.75
C TRP A 818 -9.68 -15.72 15.44
N ASN A 819 -8.79 -16.59 15.94
CA ASN A 819 -7.53 -16.15 16.51
C ASN A 819 -6.66 -15.37 15.51
N SER A 820 -6.72 -15.72 14.23
CA SER A 820 -6.03 -14.97 13.16
C SER A 820 -6.64 -13.58 12.97
N ILE A 821 -7.97 -13.47 12.96
CA ILE A 821 -8.68 -12.17 12.91
C ILE A 821 -8.35 -11.32 14.16
N ILE A 822 -8.35 -11.91 15.35
CA ILE A 822 -7.97 -11.20 16.59
C ILE A 822 -6.52 -10.74 16.50
N LYS A 823 -5.62 -11.58 15.97
CA LYS A 823 -4.21 -11.21 15.79
C LYS A 823 -4.03 -10.08 14.79
N TYR A 824 -4.88 -10.01 13.78
CA TYR A 824 -4.93 -8.88 12.86
C TYR A 824 -5.32 -7.58 13.58
N PHE A 825 -6.38 -7.57 14.40
CA PHE A 825 -6.73 -6.38 15.19
C PHE A 825 -5.61 -5.96 16.16
N GLN A 826 -4.98 -6.92 16.85
CA GLN A 826 -3.81 -6.64 17.68
C GLN A 826 -2.65 -6.05 16.87
N HIS A 827 -2.43 -6.52 15.65
CA HIS A 827 -1.38 -6.01 14.79
C HIS A 827 -1.62 -4.55 14.38
N LEU A 828 -2.87 -4.19 14.03
CA LEU A 828 -3.26 -2.81 13.71
C LEU A 828 -2.96 -1.85 14.86
N ASP A 829 -3.20 -2.29 16.09
CA ASP A 829 -3.00 -1.49 17.31
C ASP A 829 -1.58 -1.62 17.91
N ASN A 830 -0.65 -2.32 17.23
CA ASN A 830 0.69 -2.65 17.75
C ASN A 830 0.66 -3.30 19.15
N GLU A 831 -0.39 -4.06 19.42
CA GLU A 831 -0.61 -4.77 20.67
C GLU A 831 0.18 -6.09 20.68
N LYS A 832 1.08 -6.21 21.65
CA LYS A 832 2.02 -7.35 21.76
C LYS A 832 1.62 -8.32 22.86
N ILE A 833 0.71 -7.94 23.74
CA ILE A 833 0.33 -8.71 24.90
C ILE A 833 -0.71 -9.76 24.50
N ALA A 834 -0.33 -11.04 24.61
CA ALA A 834 -1.23 -12.16 24.35
C ALA A 834 -2.16 -12.47 25.53
N TYR A 835 -1.72 -12.15 26.76
CA TYR A 835 -2.44 -12.40 28.00
C TYR A 835 -2.18 -11.26 28.99
N ARG A 836 -3.24 -10.74 29.62
CA ARG A 836 -3.17 -9.67 30.62
C ARG A 836 -3.58 -10.24 31.98
N ASP A 837 -2.83 -9.88 33.01
CA ASP A 837 -3.17 -10.22 34.39
C ASP A 837 -4.40 -9.43 34.86
N ASP A 838 -5.10 -9.99 35.85
CA ASP A 838 -6.21 -9.30 36.52
C ASP A 838 -5.73 -7.99 37.17
N LEU A 839 -6.42 -6.88 36.90
CA LEU A 839 -6.14 -5.59 37.53
C LEU A 839 -6.30 -5.69 39.06
N ALA A 840 -5.22 -5.39 39.80
CA ALA A 840 -5.22 -5.39 41.26
C ALA A 840 -5.90 -4.13 41.81
N LEU A 841 -7.13 -4.28 42.30
CA LEU A 841 -7.91 -3.15 42.83
C LEU A 841 -7.66 -2.92 44.32
N ASN A 842 -7.38 -1.68 44.70
CA ASN A 842 -7.38 -1.24 46.10
C ASN A 842 -8.60 -0.35 46.38
N GLN A 843 -9.71 -0.97 46.80
CA GLN A 843 -10.97 -0.26 47.08
C GLN A 843 -10.91 0.74 48.24
N HIS A 844 -9.81 0.75 49.01
CA HIS A 844 -9.60 1.67 50.12
C HIS A 844 -8.73 2.87 49.76
N SER A 845 -8.16 2.90 48.54
CA SER A 845 -7.30 3.99 48.09
C SER A 845 -8.08 5.29 47.90
N THR A 846 -7.35 6.41 47.86
CA THR A 846 -7.95 7.72 47.61
C THR A 846 -8.45 7.80 46.17
N GLU A 847 -7.70 7.23 45.22
CA GLU A 847 -8.01 7.10 43.79
C GLU A 847 -9.36 6.40 43.58
N PHE A 848 -9.54 5.20 44.13
CA PHE A 848 -10.79 4.42 43.97
C PHE A 848 -12.03 5.19 44.45
N LYS A 849 -11.95 5.82 45.61
CA LYS A 849 -13.06 6.59 46.18
C LYS A 849 -13.30 7.91 45.45
N GLY A 850 -12.25 8.53 44.91
CA GLY A 850 -12.39 9.66 44.00
C GLY A 850 -13.09 9.23 42.71
N GLY A 851 -12.76 8.05 42.17
CA GLY A 851 -13.44 7.45 41.03
C GLY A 851 -14.92 7.17 41.27
N GLU A 852 -15.28 6.64 42.45
CA GLU A 852 -16.68 6.47 42.88
C GLU A 852 -17.45 7.81 42.85
N MET A 853 -16.83 8.88 43.36
CA MET A 853 -17.41 10.22 43.32
C MET A 853 -17.55 10.76 41.89
N LEU A 854 -16.53 10.62 41.04
CA LEU A 854 -16.59 11.04 39.63
C LEU A 854 -17.67 10.30 38.85
N HIS A 855 -17.87 9.01 39.15
CA HIS A 855 -18.93 8.21 38.55
C HIS A 855 -20.33 8.74 38.94
N GLU A 856 -20.53 9.12 40.21
CA GLU A 856 -21.78 9.72 40.69
C GLU A 856 -22.03 11.09 40.04
N LEU A 857 -21.01 11.96 40.04
CA LEU A 857 -21.09 13.30 39.42
C LEU A 857 -21.29 13.25 37.91
N GLY A 858 -20.68 12.26 37.24
CA GLY A 858 -20.85 12.01 35.82
C GLY A 858 -22.19 11.36 35.46
N ALA A 859 -23.01 11.03 36.45
CA ALA A 859 -24.34 10.41 36.30
C ALA A 859 -24.33 9.22 35.33
N CYS A 860 -23.32 8.34 35.45
CA CYS A 860 -23.14 7.20 34.54
C CYS A 860 -24.35 6.25 34.53
N ASP A 861 -25.16 6.26 35.59
CA ASP A 861 -26.40 5.49 35.73
C ASP A 861 -27.60 6.05 34.96
N ASN A 862 -27.47 7.23 34.37
CA ASN A 862 -28.45 7.71 33.40
C ASN A 862 -28.48 6.85 32.15
N CYS A 863 -27.32 6.38 31.68
CA CYS A 863 -27.20 5.70 30.39
C CYS A 863 -26.82 4.21 30.53
N HIS A 864 -25.99 3.83 31.50
CA HIS A 864 -25.45 2.47 31.59
C HIS A 864 -26.25 1.52 32.48
N PHE A 865 -26.28 0.24 32.10
CA PHE A 865 -26.82 -0.84 32.95
C PHE A 865 -25.82 -1.27 34.03
N TYR A 866 -26.35 -1.70 35.18
CA TYR A 866 -25.59 -2.32 36.29
C TYR A 866 -26.14 -3.72 36.55
N GLY A 867 -25.71 -4.67 35.73
CA GLY A 867 -26.36 -5.96 35.66
C GLY A 867 -27.77 -5.81 35.09
N THR A 868 -28.79 -6.26 35.83
CA THR A 868 -30.19 -6.21 35.39
C THR A 868 -30.91 -4.90 35.73
N THR A 869 -30.21 -3.93 36.32
CA THR A 869 -30.78 -2.62 36.66
C THR A 869 -30.80 -1.73 35.41
N PHE A 870 -31.99 -1.22 35.07
CA PHE A 870 -32.20 -0.32 33.93
C PHE A 870 -31.58 1.07 34.18
N PRO A 871 -31.07 1.74 33.13
CA PRO A 871 -30.67 3.14 33.18
C PRO A 871 -31.86 4.06 33.50
N LYS A 872 -31.58 5.28 33.98
CA LYS A 872 -32.63 6.26 34.31
C LYS A 872 -33.24 6.95 33.09
N GLN A 873 -32.48 7.11 32.00
CA GLN A 873 -32.97 7.73 30.77
C GLN A 873 -33.65 6.71 29.83
N ASP A 874 -34.26 7.22 28.77
CA ASP A 874 -35.01 6.45 27.79
C ASP A 874 -34.12 5.52 26.96
N ALA A 875 -34.75 4.56 26.28
CA ALA A 875 -34.05 3.49 25.59
C ALA A 875 -33.16 3.94 24.41
N SER A 876 -33.37 5.15 23.87
CA SER A 876 -32.50 5.70 22.80
C SER A 876 -31.10 6.08 23.30
N THR A 877 -30.97 6.30 24.61
CA THR A 877 -29.72 6.71 25.30
C THR A 877 -28.99 5.55 25.96
N TRP A 878 -29.58 4.35 25.96
CA TRP A 878 -29.04 3.19 26.67
C TRP A 878 -27.66 2.77 26.15
N ALA A 879 -26.73 2.66 27.08
CA ALA A 879 -25.33 2.33 26.86
C ALA A 879 -24.98 0.93 27.40
N PRO A 880 -23.79 0.38 27.07
CA PRO A 880 -23.41 -0.98 27.47
C PRO A 880 -23.44 -1.23 28.99
N ASN A 881 -23.70 -2.47 29.39
CA ASN A 881 -23.69 -2.89 30.80
C ASN A 881 -22.29 -2.79 31.42
N LEU A 882 -22.11 -1.94 32.44
CA LEU A 882 -20.82 -1.71 33.08
C LEU A 882 -20.32 -2.91 33.89
N ALA A 883 -21.21 -3.85 34.28
CA ALA A 883 -20.78 -5.10 34.89
C ALA A 883 -19.92 -5.97 33.95
N LEU A 884 -19.98 -5.73 32.63
CA LEU A 884 -19.21 -6.46 31.61
C LEU A 884 -17.76 -5.92 31.48
N THR A 885 -17.45 -4.76 32.06
CA THR A 885 -16.16 -4.04 31.85
C THR A 885 -14.95 -4.94 32.07
N LYS A 886 -14.86 -5.61 33.23
CA LYS A 886 -13.71 -6.47 33.58
C LYS A 886 -13.51 -7.65 32.62
N GLU A 887 -14.60 -8.23 32.11
CA GLU A 887 -14.53 -9.37 31.20
C GLU A 887 -14.11 -8.93 29.79
N ARG A 888 -14.67 -7.80 29.33
CA ARG A 888 -14.60 -7.37 27.93
C ARG A 888 -13.40 -6.49 27.60
N LEU A 889 -13.13 -5.48 28.42
CA LEU A 889 -12.27 -4.36 28.04
C LEU A 889 -10.85 -4.53 28.60
N ASN A 890 -9.91 -3.77 28.04
CA ASN A 890 -8.57 -3.57 28.56
C ASN A 890 -8.55 -2.34 29.51
N PRO A 891 -7.98 -2.44 30.72
CA PRO A 891 -7.96 -1.32 31.67
C PRO A 891 -7.26 -0.06 31.13
N ASP A 892 -6.16 -0.21 30.39
CA ASP A 892 -5.43 0.92 29.81
C ASP A 892 -6.27 1.61 28.73
N TRP A 893 -6.98 0.81 27.91
CA TRP A 893 -7.90 1.34 26.91
C TRP A 893 -9.09 2.05 27.56
N VAL A 894 -9.64 1.54 28.68
CA VAL A 894 -10.74 2.21 29.40
C VAL A 894 -10.29 3.58 29.91
N LYS A 895 -9.06 3.70 30.38
CA LYS A 895 -8.50 4.98 30.82
C LYS A 895 -8.47 6.00 29.66
N GLU A 896 -7.97 5.60 28.50
CA GLU A 896 -7.91 6.47 27.32
C GLU A 896 -9.31 6.75 26.74
N TRP A 897 -10.23 5.77 26.80
CA TRP A 897 -11.64 5.96 26.45
C TRP A 897 -12.30 7.01 27.35
N LEU A 898 -12.06 6.97 28.66
CA LEU A 898 -12.58 7.97 29.59
C LEU A 898 -11.87 9.32 29.46
N ARG A 899 -10.67 9.39 28.88
CA ARG A 899 -9.98 10.66 28.67
C ARG A 899 -10.65 11.48 27.57
N ASP A 900 -10.87 10.87 26.41
CA ASP A 900 -11.52 11.51 25.28
C ASP A 900 -12.22 10.47 24.37
N PRO A 901 -13.49 10.13 24.65
CA PRO A 901 -14.23 9.17 23.84
C PRO A 901 -14.34 9.55 22.35
N GLN A 902 -14.36 10.84 22.03
CA GLN A 902 -14.54 11.31 20.64
C GLN A 902 -13.30 11.04 19.78
N THR A 903 -12.11 11.00 20.39
CA THR A 903 -10.88 10.65 19.65
C THR A 903 -10.85 9.19 19.22
N ILE A 904 -11.43 8.29 20.03
CA ILE A 904 -11.43 6.85 19.76
C ILE A 904 -12.64 6.44 18.92
N MET A 905 -13.82 7.02 19.17
CA MET A 905 -15.03 6.81 18.38
C MET A 905 -15.70 8.15 18.09
N PRO A 906 -15.33 8.82 16.99
CA PRO A 906 -15.98 10.05 16.56
C PRO A 906 -17.50 9.85 16.40
N GLY A 907 -18.29 10.75 16.99
CA GLY A 907 -19.75 10.69 16.95
C GLY A 907 -20.38 9.78 18.01
N THR A 908 -19.62 9.33 19.02
CA THR A 908 -20.17 8.60 20.16
C THR A 908 -21.03 9.50 21.06
N LYS A 909 -22.10 8.96 21.66
CA LYS A 909 -22.90 9.63 22.71
C LYS A 909 -22.21 9.66 24.08
N MET A 910 -21.10 8.93 24.25
CA MET A 910 -20.36 8.92 25.52
C MET A 910 -19.67 10.29 25.75
N PRO A 911 -20.03 11.05 26.79
CA PRO A 911 -19.33 12.27 27.14
C PRO A 911 -18.00 11.96 27.83
N ALA A 912 -17.03 12.86 27.71
CA ALA A 912 -15.88 12.82 28.59
C ALA A 912 -16.33 13.15 30.04
N PRO A 913 -15.96 12.34 31.05
CA PRO A 913 -16.21 12.65 32.45
C PRO A 913 -15.59 13.99 32.81
N TYR A 914 -16.31 14.79 33.59
CA TYR A 914 -15.79 16.06 34.06
C TYR A 914 -14.71 15.85 35.12
N LEU A 915 -13.47 16.26 34.82
CA LEU A 915 -12.34 16.19 35.75
C LEU A 915 -12.08 17.58 36.34
N PRO A 916 -12.31 17.81 37.65
CA PRO A 916 -12.14 19.12 38.26
C PRO A 916 -10.66 19.53 38.32
N SER A 917 -10.35 20.75 37.89
CA SER A 917 -9.00 21.32 37.95
C SER A 917 -8.59 21.71 39.38
N SER A 918 -7.29 21.83 39.64
CA SER A 918 -6.74 22.27 40.94
C SER A 918 -7.37 23.60 41.42
N ASP A 919 -7.60 24.56 40.51
CA ASP A 919 -8.23 25.84 40.83
C ASP A 919 -9.66 25.71 41.37
N LEU A 920 -10.39 24.65 40.99
CA LEU A 920 -11.75 24.36 41.48
C LEU A 920 -11.74 23.54 42.76
N LEU A 921 -10.68 22.76 43.00
CA LEU A 921 -10.53 21.92 44.19
C LEU A 921 -9.96 22.68 45.39
N THR A 922 -9.44 23.89 45.16
CA THR A 922 -8.84 24.77 46.18
C THR A 922 -9.79 25.86 46.70
N VAL A 923 -11.00 25.98 46.15
CA VAL A 923 -12.00 26.97 46.59
C VAL A 923 -12.65 26.59 47.92
N ASP A 924 -13.07 27.61 48.69
CA ASP A 924 -13.81 27.42 49.94
C ASP A 924 -15.13 26.68 49.67
N GLY A 925 -15.25 25.45 50.18
CA GLY A 925 -16.43 24.59 49.98
C GLY A 925 -16.18 23.37 49.07
N ALA A 926 -15.01 23.26 48.42
CA ALA A 926 -14.71 22.20 47.46
C ALA A 926 -14.88 20.77 48.02
N GLU A 927 -14.59 20.53 49.30
CA GLU A 927 -14.82 19.19 49.91
C GLU A 927 -16.29 18.79 49.95
N ASN A 928 -17.22 19.75 50.03
CA ASN A 928 -18.66 19.47 50.01
C ASN A 928 -19.17 19.21 48.60
N ASP A 929 -18.63 19.94 47.62
CA ASP A 929 -19.08 19.89 46.23
C ASP A 929 -18.45 18.71 45.45
N TRP A 930 -17.18 18.39 45.73
CA TRP A 930 -16.39 17.41 44.98
C TRP A 930 -15.91 16.23 45.85
N GLY A 931 -16.09 16.29 47.16
CA GLY A 931 -15.64 15.25 48.08
C GLY A 931 -14.15 15.35 48.44
N LYS A 932 -13.85 14.97 49.70
CA LYS A 932 -12.50 15.03 50.28
C LYS A 932 -11.41 14.27 49.51
N GLU A 933 -11.77 13.23 48.76
CA GLU A 933 -10.79 12.39 48.07
C GLU A 933 -10.35 13.03 46.74
N LEU A 934 -11.25 13.70 46.00
CA LEU A 934 -10.88 14.48 44.81
C LEU A 934 -10.06 15.72 45.18
N VAL A 935 -10.40 16.41 46.29
CA VAL A 935 -9.61 17.53 46.80
C VAL A 935 -8.17 17.11 47.14
N LYS A 936 -7.96 15.91 47.69
CA LYS A 936 -6.60 15.39 47.94
C LYS A 936 -5.79 15.11 46.68
N MET A 937 -6.45 14.86 45.55
CA MET A 937 -5.77 14.63 44.27
C MET A 937 -5.32 15.93 43.60
N ASP A 938 -5.82 17.10 44.07
CA ASP A 938 -5.37 18.44 43.65
C ASP A 938 -5.27 18.61 42.12
N GLY A 939 -6.26 18.12 41.38
CA GLY A 939 -6.31 18.24 39.93
C GLY A 939 -5.42 17.26 39.15
N ASP A 940 -4.87 16.22 39.79
CA ASP A 940 -4.20 15.11 39.11
C ASP A 940 -5.21 14.29 38.29
N THR A 941 -5.32 14.63 37.01
CA THR A 941 -6.25 14.01 36.07
C THR A 941 -5.93 12.54 35.80
N GLU A 942 -4.66 12.12 35.90
CA GLU A 942 -4.27 10.72 35.71
C GLU A 942 -4.77 9.87 36.88
N ALA A 943 -4.56 10.33 38.12
CA ALA A 943 -5.05 9.65 39.31
C ALA A 943 -6.58 9.57 39.35
N MET A 944 -7.27 10.61 38.89
CA MET A 944 -8.73 10.63 38.77
C MET A 944 -9.25 9.61 37.75
N LEU A 945 -8.63 9.54 36.57
CA LEU A 945 -9.00 8.57 35.53
C LEU A 945 -8.68 7.13 35.96
N ASP A 946 -7.53 6.91 36.61
CA ASP A 946 -7.18 5.62 37.20
C ASP A 946 -8.21 5.20 38.27
N GLY A 947 -8.61 6.12 39.13
CA GLY A 947 -9.66 5.92 40.12
C GLY A 947 -11.01 5.55 39.52
N LEU A 948 -11.46 6.30 38.51
CA LEU A 948 -12.73 6.06 37.82
C LEU A 948 -12.73 4.72 37.09
N ARG A 949 -11.64 4.39 36.38
CA ARG A 949 -11.45 3.08 35.77
C ARG A 949 -11.57 1.98 36.82
N ASP A 950 -10.84 2.10 37.94
CA ASP A 950 -10.80 1.09 39.00
C ASP A 950 -12.19 0.89 39.64
N TYR A 951 -12.95 1.97 39.82
CA TYR A 951 -14.33 1.89 40.30
C TYR A 951 -15.24 1.16 39.31
N VAL A 952 -15.22 1.54 38.03
CA VAL A 952 -16.00 0.86 36.97
C VAL A 952 -15.61 -0.61 36.87
N TRP A 953 -14.33 -0.94 37.05
CA TRP A 953 -13.81 -2.31 37.08
C TRP A 953 -14.34 -3.16 38.24
N SER A 954 -14.79 -2.51 39.32
CA SER A 954 -15.30 -3.17 40.53
C SER A 954 -16.80 -3.47 40.50
N ILE A 955 -17.53 -2.92 39.51
CA ILE A 955 -18.98 -3.07 39.38
C ILE A 955 -19.33 -4.56 39.19
N LYS A 956 -20.21 -5.07 40.05
CA LYS A 956 -20.68 -6.46 40.02
C LYS A 956 -22.10 -6.53 39.48
N GLY A 957 -22.39 -7.58 38.73
CA GLY A 957 -23.73 -7.83 38.21
C GLY A 957 -23.75 -8.98 37.22
N LYS A 958 -24.94 -9.31 36.72
CA LYS A 958 -25.09 -10.25 35.60
C LYS A 958 -24.56 -9.58 34.33
N THR A 959 -23.59 -10.20 33.64
CA THR A 959 -22.96 -9.59 32.46
C THR A 959 -23.81 -9.75 31.19
N ASN A 960 -24.38 -10.94 30.95
CA ASN A 960 -25.34 -11.16 29.86
C ASN A 960 -26.78 -10.81 30.28
N ILE A 961 -27.34 -9.79 29.65
CA ILE A 961 -28.70 -9.29 29.87
C ILE A 961 -29.58 -9.30 28.60
N ASP A 962 -29.22 -10.12 27.60
CA ASP A 962 -29.88 -10.15 26.29
C ASP A 962 -31.39 -10.36 26.40
N LYS A 963 -31.80 -11.28 27.28
CA LYS A 963 -33.23 -11.55 27.52
C LYS A 963 -33.96 -10.31 28.04
N THR A 964 -33.35 -9.59 28.99
CA THR A 964 -33.96 -8.37 29.56
C THR A 964 -34.16 -7.30 28.50
N ILE A 965 -33.21 -7.16 27.57
CA ILE A 965 -33.30 -6.20 26.47
C ILE A 965 -34.36 -6.64 25.45
N LYS A 966 -34.34 -7.92 25.05
CA LYS A 966 -35.31 -8.47 24.08
C LYS A 966 -36.74 -8.38 24.60
N ASP A 967 -36.99 -8.81 25.84
CA ASP A 967 -38.32 -8.74 26.46
C ASP A 967 -38.84 -7.28 26.47
N TYR A 968 -37.98 -6.28 26.70
CA TYR A 968 -38.37 -4.86 26.65
C TYR A 968 -38.76 -4.42 25.24
N PHE A 969 -37.95 -4.73 24.23
CA PHE A 969 -38.18 -4.28 22.87
C PHE A 969 -39.28 -5.06 22.12
N GLU A 970 -39.56 -6.31 22.53
CA GLU A 970 -40.74 -7.05 22.06
C GLU A 970 -42.05 -6.36 22.51
N GLU A 971 -42.04 -5.70 23.68
CA GLU A 971 -43.21 -4.97 24.19
C GLU A 971 -43.29 -3.53 23.69
N ASN A 972 -42.16 -2.83 23.54
CA ASN A 972 -42.11 -1.38 23.31
C ASN A 972 -41.69 -0.97 21.88
N GLY A 973 -41.08 -1.88 21.11
CA GLY A 973 -40.56 -1.61 19.77
C GLY A 973 -39.30 -0.73 19.75
N TYR A 974 -38.58 -0.74 18.62
CA TYR A 974 -37.43 0.15 18.34
C TYR A 974 -37.93 1.40 17.62
N LYS A 975 -38.69 2.27 18.29
CA LYS A 975 -39.12 3.55 17.72
C LYS A 975 -38.26 4.68 18.25
N PHE A 976 -37.16 4.95 17.55
CA PHE A 976 -36.24 6.04 17.86
C PHE A 976 -36.09 6.91 16.60
N GLY A 977 -36.91 7.96 16.47
CA GLY A 977 -36.79 8.91 15.34
C GLY A 977 -38.03 9.14 14.47
N GLU A 978 -39.22 8.68 14.86
CA GLU A 978 -40.45 9.38 14.44
C GLU A 978 -40.69 10.47 15.49
N ASP A 979 -40.82 11.72 15.07
CA ASP A 979 -41.04 12.95 15.84
C ASP A 979 -39.77 13.76 16.20
N GLU A 980 -39.36 14.65 15.27
CA GLU A 980 -38.86 16.00 15.61
C GLU A 980 -38.82 16.98 14.39
N GLU A 981 -39.24 16.58 13.17
CA GLU A 981 -39.34 17.50 12.01
C GLU A 981 -40.77 17.82 11.52
N ASP A 982 -41.83 17.19 12.06
CA ASP A 982 -43.23 17.41 11.64
C ASP A 982 -44.10 18.16 12.68
N GLU A 983 -43.52 18.69 13.76
CA GLU A 983 -44.22 19.51 14.76
C GLU A 983 -43.82 21.00 14.75
N GLU A 984 -43.50 21.59 13.59
CA GLU A 984 -43.50 23.05 13.44
C GLU A 984 -44.45 23.52 12.34
N GLU A 985 -45.38 24.41 12.74
CA GLU A 985 -46.30 25.24 11.95
C GLU A 985 -47.73 24.73 11.66
N ASP A 986 -48.52 24.54 12.72
CA ASP A 986 -49.92 25.01 12.73
C ASP A 986 -50.15 25.96 13.90
N TRP A 987 -49.44 27.10 13.87
CA TRP A 987 -49.86 28.28 14.63
C TRP A 987 -50.96 28.97 13.82
N GLY A 988 -52.20 28.57 14.10
CA GLY A 988 -53.38 29.25 13.63
C GLY A 988 -53.33 30.73 14.00
N ASP A 989 -53.38 31.57 12.97
CA ASP A 989 -53.80 32.97 13.06
C ASP A 989 -55.24 32.99 13.59
N ASP A 990 -55.42 33.27 14.88
CA ASP A 990 -56.67 33.80 15.44
C ASP A 990 -56.36 34.63 16.70
N ASP A 991 -56.53 35.95 16.53
CA ASP A 991 -56.72 37.01 17.53
C ASP A 991 -55.76 37.09 18.74
N TRP A 992 -54.98 38.19 18.83
CA TRP A 992 -55.00 39.24 19.89
C TRP A 992 -53.76 40.13 19.85
#